data_AF-A0A0C2CQQ9-F1
#
_entry.id   AF-A0A0C2CQQ9-F1
#
_cell.length_a   1.000
_cell.length_b   1.000
_cell.length_c   1.000
_cell.angle_alpha   90.00
_cell.angle_beta   90.00
_cell.angle_gamma   90.00
#
_symmetry.space_group_name_H-M   'P 1'
#
loop_
_entity.id
_entity.type
_entity.pdbx_description
1 polymer ?
#
loop_
_entity_poly.entity_id
_entity_poly.type
_entity_poly.pdbx_seq_one_letter_code
_entity_poly.pdbx_strand_id
1 'polypeptide(L)'
;MKILAVLVLLVCVDLALALGPAESSASDPNPSSSADIRASLVSLATAAGEGRPALLLIGDSVLAGDVMAGQVEDWRSQRVVDHMRAELSYDSQAEIQQVALDGLLPVDALHVLAELDRVDPRGDVRVVFELNLRYFSREYGRKSDCTREQLCELGQMALVAGGSWQRAALGLAETADLGRDWLVERTPIHRHRGQLRQVELDGVDGLLVRREATATDRDQDDPQRRAQGLARVQEHYRQSTLTPAHAQVQALNAMLDRLQARGRPATLFLTPLEDPFVKATLRGNRLTRRYEQIANIVNERGVDPSLLQLIDLDHPVFEPHDFLDHVHLRPAGNRLLAINLLHQLGLPLRSRPLDWMLIHSEDHDRTLIHRRGKGFADGAGWEALLRDAKGVAVSPDGSWIVIADTGNHVLRQLRGNMQFLERLAGKPTKQGRGDGEALEQARLTEPRSPEIVGDRVYFVDGETRSRVRELADGFVRTLEWTGPSCPHYAVLESGQLDGREWLYFLCDDDRIISLDLAAGRSTLTSTPRAPLLADRQTGAPRGYKAIEPTHDGRLLFADGGSAIWELRLRGDGRAHAPRRVYDNLGEDLLPDEFGQTYPFGFDEMRFEQIVDMEWVERYGALLIQDQQALGGGNSRLHREETERIHLRLVDLDNRMILPWVKAIPHSEAFHMWNAKTKNFVSYYHLGAMAIARDDASLVWVEHDRSRVFRQADGLLGVQKLGNMHTHYGAIHHFNPMSSDGSAWLGSNWRPDRYMGTRHEPIPRRGPFVALMVGSSLSAMSDRIGSYSLGRQLEIELQAQLGVRDNIRLDLFQRTASAAALYYSTGMFEEFLEAGGPPPDVLFFELHDFNHRFFRGTNTQSERIEQLGRLEALADRYGTLVIFYDNSAIESRRRDGLRRTHRELRELIADAKRLGFVVLEPSDWLLRELLSESPWGSQPWGKGGHHGSAWAIDLTARTLAAMSYPVISEFLREREPARLSERDPASFDDGHPGERLLAAFESTAEQIDPDALLGVSSAYMQRAYEARQVKIYVDLGGFEELGRSQAELETVAVSVLYAVLVDEVYGELATDASVELLEFSNYDEYGAGVLESANSVWSRSFDRDSLEQFLQDYVAANGAGGD
;
A
#
# COMPACT_ATOMS: atom_id res chain seq x y z
N MET A 1 -17.53 -13.45 77.31
CA MET A 1 -18.73 -14.11 76.70
C MET A 1 -19.37 -13.28 75.60
N LYS A 2 -19.74 -12.00 75.79
CA LYS A 2 -20.41 -11.20 74.75
C LYS A 2 -19.60 -10.99 73.47
N ILE A 3 -18.28 -10.77 73.57
CA ILE A 3 -17.38 -10.62 72.40
C ILE A 3 -17.23 -11.95 71.64
N LEU A 4 -17.17 -13.07 72.37
CA LEU A 4 -17.07 -14.41 71.77
C LEU A 4 -18.37 -14.78 71.02
N ALA A 5 -19.54 -14.40 71.56
CA ALA A 5 -20.83 -14.60 70.92
C ALA A 5 -20.97 -13.77 69.62
N VAL A 6 -20.47 -12.53 69.61
CA VAL A 6 -20.43 -11.69 68.40
C VAL A 6 -19.49 -12.30 67.36
N LEU A 7 -18.30 -12.76 67.75
CA LEU A 7 -17.38 -13.42 66.83
C LEU A 7 -17.95 -14.71 66.23
N VAL A 8 -18.62 -15.55 67.03
CA VAL A 8 -19.30 -16.76 66.55
C VAL A 8 -20.44 -16.40 65.60
N LEU A 9 -21.24 -15.37 65.92
CA LEU A 9 -22.30 -14.88 65.03
C LEU A 9 -21.74 -14.39 63.69
N LEU A 10 -20.65 -13.61 63.72
CA LEU A 10 -19.99 -13.12 62.51
C LEU A 10 -19.48 -14.28 61.64
N VAL A 11 -18.89 -15.31 62.25
CA VAL A 11 -18.43 -16.52 61.54
C VAL A 11 -19.60 -17.34 60.99
N CYS A 12 -20.71 -17.47 61.73
CA CYS A 12 -21.90 -18.17 61.23
C CYS A 12 -22.58 -17.45 60.06
N VAL A 13 -22.65 -16.12 60.10
CA VAL A 13 -23.18 -15.30 58.99
C VAL A 13 -22.25 -15.39 57.77
N ASP A 14 -20.94 -15.34 57.98
CA ASP A 14 -19.94 -15.51 56.93
C ASP A 14 -20.01 -16.90 56.28
N LEU A 15 -20.21 -17.97 57.06
CA LEU A 15 -20.41 -19.33 56.54
C LEU A 15 -21.72 -19.48 55.76
N ALA A 16 -22.80 -18.82 56.21
CA ALA A 16 -24.10 -18.85 55.55
C ALA A 16 -24.07 -18.11 54.20
N LEU A 17 -23.35 -16.99 54.11
CA LEU A 17 -23.12 -16.26 52.86
C LEU A 17 -22.25 -17.07 51.89
N ALA A 18 -21.26 -17.80 52.39
CA ALA A 18 -20.43 -18.70 51.59
C ALA A 18 -21.19 -19.92 51.01
N LEU A 19 -22.36 -20.28 51.57
CA LEU A 19 -23.20 -21.39 51.11
C LEU A 19 -24.34 -20.97 50.16
N GLY A 20 -24.53 -19.66 49.93
CA GLY A 20 -25.45 -19.17 48.91
C GLY A 20 -24.90 -19.37 47.49
N PRO A 21 -25.74 -19.50 46.46
CA PRO A 21 -25.26 -19.63 45.08
C PRO A 21 -24.42 -18.40 44.72
N ALA A 22 -23.10 -18.59 44.61
CA ALA A 22 -22.21 -17.61 44.06
C ALA A 22 -22.31 -17.72 42.53
N GLU A 23 -23.16 -16.92 41.91
CA GLU A 23 -23.01 -16.64 40.48
C GLU A 23 -21.83 -15.68 40.31
N SER A 24 -20.59 -16.17 40.51
CA SER A 24 -19.41 -15.50 39.98
C SER A 24 -19.32 -15.84 38.50
N SER A 25 -20.12 -15.16 37.71
CA SER A 25 -20.14 -15.28 36.27
C SER A 25 -18.96 -14.47 35.73
N ALA A 26 -17.78 -15.08 35.61
CA ALA A 26 -16.70 -14.57 34.74
C ALA A 26 -17.17 -14.42 33.27
N SER A 27 -18.37 -14.91 32.97
CA SER A 27 -19.14 -14.74 31.75
C SER A 27 -20.07 -13.52 31.74
N ASP A 28 -20.08 -12.64 32.75
CA ASP A 28 -20.94 -11.44 32.73
C ASP A 28 -20.32 -10.43 31.75
N PRO A 29 -20.94 -10.20 30.58
CA PRO A 29 -20.40 -9.31 29.56
C PRO A 29 -20.48 -7.83 29.96
N ASN A 30 -21.12 -7.48 31.08
CA ASN A 30 -21.00 -6.14 31.64
C ASN A 30 -20.73 -6.17 33.15
N PRO A 31 -19.45 -6.31 33.55
CA PRO A 31 -19.11 -6.46 34.95
C PRO A 31 -19.54 -5.22 35.76
N SER A 32 -20.62 -5.38 36.53
CA SER A 32 -21.22 -4.28 37.28
C SER A 32 -20.53 -4.03 38.62
N SER A 33 -19.69 -4.96 39.09
CA SER A 33 -18.91 -4.84 40.33
C SER A 33 -17.41 -4.85 40.08
N SER A 34 -16.63 -4.33 41.04
CA SER A 34 -15.17 -4.36 41.02
C SER A 34 -14.61 -5.79 40.91
N ALA A 35 -15.29 -6.77 41.53
CA ALA A 35 -14.91 -8.17 41.47
C ALA A 35 -15.09 -8.78 40.08
N ASP A 36 -16.21 -8.45 39.41
CA ASP A 36 -16.49 -8.94 38.05
C ASP A 36 -15.48 -8.35 37.06
N ILE A 37 -15.16 -7.05 37.19
CA ILE A 37 -14.17 -6.39 36.32
C ILE A 37 -12.81 -7.10 36.49
N ARG A 38 -12.36 -7.32 37.73
CA ARG A 38 -11.11 -8.04 38.00
C ARG A 38 -11.11 -9.45 37.38
N ALA A 39 -12.23 -10.18 37.48
CA ALA A 39 -12.36 -11.51 36.89
C ALA A 39 -12.22 -11.48 35.35
N SER A 40 -12.87 -10.53 34.68
CA SER A 40 -12.73 -10.35 33.22
C SER A 40 -11.29 -10.02 32.82
N LEU A 41 -10.60 -9.14 33.57
CA LEU A 41 -9.19 -8.80 33.31
C LEU A 41 -8.25 -9.99 33.53
N VAL A 42 -8.49 -10.82 34.55
CA VAL A 42 -7.72 -12.06 34.78
C VAL A 42 -7.96 -13.08 33.66
N SER A 43 -9.20 -13.20 33.17
CA SER A 43 -9.51 -14.08 32.03
C SER A 43 -8.70 -13.68 30.79
N LEU A 44 -8.68 -12.39 30.47
CA LEU A 44 -7.88 -11.85 29.37
C LEU A 44 -6.38 -12.09 29.56
N ALA A 45 -5.84 -11.81 30.75
CA ALA A 45 -4.43 -12.03 31.06
C ALA A 45 -4.05 -13.52 30.93
N THR A 46 -4.97 -14.42 31.29
CA THR A 46 -4.79 -15.87 31.15
C THR A 46 -4.75 -16.26 29.67
N ALA A 47 -5.71 -15.77 28.86
CA ALA A 47 -5.75 -16.02 27.42
C ALA A 47 -4.47 -15.50 26.71
N ALA A 48 -4.02 -14.30 27.06
CA ALA A 48 -2.78 -13.73 26.55
C ALA A 48 -1.55 -14.55 26.98
N GLY A 49 -1.55 -15.06 28.22
CA GLY A 49 -0.55 -15.99 28.75
C GLY A 49 -0.41 -17.28 27.96
N GLU A 50 -1.52 -17.76 27.37
CA GLU A 50 -1.60 -18.94 26.51
C GLU A 50 -1.22 -18.64 25.04
N GLY A 51 -0.88 -17.38 24.71
CA GLY A 51 -0.59 -16.95 23.34
C GLY A 51 -1.83 -16.71 22.49
N ARG A 52 -3.04 -16.71 23.08
CA ARG A 52 -4.28 -16.36 22.38
C ARG A 52 -4.43 -14.84 22.28
N PRO A 53 -4.97 -14.29 21.17
CA PRO A 53 -5.27 -12.86 21.10
C PRO A 53 -6.25 -12.47 22.22
N ALA A 54 -5.90 -11.47 23.03
CA ALA A 54 -6.74 -11.00 24.13
C ALA A 54 -7.02 -9.51 23.97
N LEU A 55 -8.31 -9.15 23.92
CA LEU A 55 -8.77 -7.80 23.64
C LEU A 55 -9.67 -7.27 24.76
N LEU A 56 -9.30 -6.13 25.32
CA LEU A 56 -10.12 -5.37 26.28
C LEU A 56 -10.72 -4.13 25.61
N LEU A 57 -12.03 -4.09 25.45
CA LEU A 57 -12.76 -2.91 25.01
C LEU A 57 -13.12 -2.04 26.23
N ILE A 58 -12.80 -0.75 26.21
CA ILE A 58 -13.15 0.20 27.28
C ILE A 58 -13.90 1.38 26.67
N GLY A 59 -15.06 1.73 27.20
CA GLY A 59 -15.79 2.91 26.76
C GLY A 59 -17.19 3.05 27.33
N ASP A 60 -18.03 3.74 26.58
CA ASP A 60 -19.32 4.23 27.06
C ASP A 60 -20.34 4.24 25.93
N SER A 61 -20.25 5.10 24.91
CA SER A 61 -21.42 5.36 24.07
C SER A 61 -21.79 4.18 23.19
N VAL A 62 -20.96 3.85 22.19
CA VAL A 62 -21.24 2.71 21.29
C VAL A 62 -20.90 1.36 21.94
N LEU A 63 -20.10 1.39 23.02
CA LEU A 63 -19.71 0.17 23.73
C LEU A 63 -20.71 -0.25 24.83
N ALA A 64 -21.42 0.68 25.47
CA ALA A 64 -22.40 0.40 26.54
C ALA A 64 -23.84 0.29 25.99
N GLY A 65 -24.07 -0.64 25.07
CA GLY A 65 -25.40 -0.89 24.49
C GLY A 65 -26.48 -1.32 25.51
N ASP A 66 -26.10 -1.69 26.72
CA ASP A 66 -26.99 -2.02 27.83
C ASP A 66 -27.73 -0.83 28.42
N VAL A 67 -27.25 0.40 28.21
CA VAL A 67 -27.97 1.62 28.56
C VAL A 67 -29.30 1.76 27.81
N MET A 68 -29.48 0.99 26.74
CA MET A 68 -30.71 0.88 25.96
C MET A 68 -31.70 -0.15 26.54
N ALA A 69 -31.35 -0.86 27.62
CA ALA A 69 -32.25 -1.81 28.27
C ALA A 69 -33.52 -1.10 28.77
N GLY A 70 -34.68 -1.55 28.29
CA GLY A 70 -35.98 -0.92 28.58
C GLY A 70 -36.34 0.26 27.67
N GLN A 71 -35.42 0.76 26.84
CA GLN A 71 -35.69 1.74 25.78
C GLN A 71 -35.95 1.07 24.41
N VAL A 72 -35.34 -0.09 24.18
CA VAL A 72 -35.56 -0.92 22.99
C VAL A 72 -35.83 -2.37 23.40
N GLU A 73 -36.60 -3.09 22.57
CA GLU A 73 -37.08 -4.45 22.88
C GLU A 73 -35.94 -5.49 22.93
N ASP A 74 -34.95 -5.38 22.04
CA ASP A 74 -33.75 -6.23 22.01
C ASP A 74 -32.47 -5.40 22.24
N TRP A 75 -32.23 -5.00 23.49
CA TRP A 75 -31.06 -4.18 23.85
C TRP A 75 -29.73 -4.94 23.69
N ARG A 76 -29.72 -6.28 23.75
CA ARG A 76 -28.50 -7.06 23.57
C ARG A 76 -27.95 -6.91 22.15
N SER A 77 -28.84 -6.80 21.16
CA SER A 77 -28.46 -6.47 19.78
C SER A 77 -27.83 -5.07 19.59
N GLN A 78 -27.80 -4.24 20.64
CA GLN A 78 -27.17 -2.91 20.63
C GLN A 78 -25.72 -2.93 21.13
N ARG A 79 -25.16 -4.09 21.51
CA ARG A 79 -23.79 -4.19 22.00
C ARG A 79 -22.82 -4.53 20.87
N VAL A 80 -21.86 -3.66 20.60
CA VAL A 80 -20.87 -3.92 19.53
C VAL A 80 -20.05 -5.18 19.80
N VAL A 81 -19.76 -5.54 21.06
CA VAL A 81 -18.97 -6.74 21.39
C VAL A 81 -19.65 -8.03 20.94
N ASP A 82 -20.99 -8.08 20.96
CA ASP A 82 -21.73 -9.25 20.49
C ASP A 82 -21.65 -9.36 18.96
N HIS A 83 -21.72 -8.22 18.26
CA HIS A 83 -21.49 -8.18 16.81
C HIS A 83 -20.05 -8.54 16.47
N MET A 84 -19.05 -8.09 17.24
CA MET A 84 -17.65 -8.49 17.04
C MET A 84 -17.49 -10.00 17.20
N ARG A 85 -18.05 -10.60 18.25
CA ARG A 85 -18.02 -12.08 18.42
C ARG A 85 -18.77 -12.81 17.31
N ALA A 86 -19.86 -12.23 16.80
CA ALA A 86 -20.63 -12.82 15.70
C ALA A 86 -19.91 -12.72 14.34
N GLU A 87 -19.13 -11.68 14.12
CA GLU A 87 -18.38 -11.45 12.88
C GLU A 87 -16.97 -12.07 12.92
N LEU A 88 -16.45 -12.41 14.10
CA LEU A 88 -15.16 -13.09 14.25
C LEU A 88 -15.20 -14.50 13.63
N SER A 89 -14.08 -14.89 12.99
CA SER A 89 -13.88 -16.23 12.45
C SER A 89 -14.05 -17.31 13.51
N TYR A 90 -14.66 -18.45 13.13
CA TYR A 90 -14.89 -19.59 14.04
C TYR A 90 -13.60 -20.23 14.54
N ASP A 91 -12.53 -20.15 13.75
CA ASP A 91 -11.22 -20.71 14.10
C ASP A 91 -10.41 -19.76 15.01
N SER A 92 -10.88 -18.51 15.16
CA SER A 92 -10.22 -17.53 16.00
C SER A 92 -10.33 -17.92 17.47
N GLN A 93 -9.18 -17.99 18.14
CA GLN A 93 -9.10 -18.21 19.58
C GLN A 93 -9.13 -16.90 20.38
N ALA A 94 -9.52 -15.78 19.75
CA ALA A 94 -9.46 -14.46 20.37
C ALA A 94 -10.46 -14.33 21.52
N GLU A 95 -9.94 -13.95 22.69
CA GLU A 95 -10.73 -13.62 23.87
C GLU A 95 -11.06 -12.13 23.86
N ILE A 96 -12.33 -11.76 23.79
CA ILE A 96 -12.79 -10.36 23.78
C ILE A 96 -13.64 -10.11 25.01
N GLN A 97 -13.22 -9.16 25.85
CA GLN A 97 -13.99 -8.69 27.01
C GLN A 97 -14.20 -7.17 26.91
N GLN A 98 -15.25 -6.68 27.55
CA GLN A 98 -15.54 -5.25 27.59
C GLN A 98 -15.75 -4.74 29.02
N VAL A 99 -15.35 -3.49 29.25
CA VAL A 99 -15.73 -2.69 30.42
C VAL A 99 -16.39 -1.43 29.86
N ALA A 100 -17.72 -1.48 29.74
CA ALA A 100 -18.51 -0.43 29.10
C ALA A 100 -19.61 0.08 30.03
N LEU A 101 -19.53 1.34 30.45
CA LEU A 101 -20.47 1.93 31.40
C LEU A 101 -20.91 3.32 30.92
N ASP A 102 -22.19 3.65 31.12
CA ASP A 102 -22.74 4.99 30.77
C ASP A 102 -21.90 6.12 31.39
N GLY A 103 -21.38 7.05 30.60
CA GLY A 103 -20.52 8.12 31.11
C GLY A 103 -19.21 7.64 31.73
N LEU A 104 -18.64 6.50 31.30
CA LEU A 104 -17.26 6.12 31.61
C LEU A 104 -16.30 7.15 31.02
N LEU A 105 -15.56 7.84 31.89
CA LEU A 105 -14.64 8.91 31.50
C LEU A 105 -13.18 8.41 31.44
N PRO A 106 -12.24 9.13 30.79
CA PRO A 106 -10.82 8.79 30.82
C PRO A 106 -10.24 8.56 32.22
N VAL A 107 -10.70 9.30 33.24
CA VAL A 107 -10.30 9.08 34.65
C VAL A 107 -10.69 7.69 35.17
N ASP A 108 -11.83 7.16 34.71
CA ASP A 108 -12.33 5.84 35.08
C ASP A 108 -11.55 4.74 34.37
N ALA A 109 -11.32 4.90 33.06
CA ALA A 109 -10.53 3.98 32.25
C ALA A 109 -9.12 3.80 32.81
N LEU A 110 -8.55 4.84 33.41
CA LEU A 110 -7.23 4.78 34.02
C LEU A 110 -7.15 3.86 35.23
N HIS A 111 -8.23 3.74 36.02
CA HIS A 111 -8.31 2.73 37.09
C HIS A 111 -8.41 1.30 36.54
N VAL A 112 -9.14 1.11 35.44
CA VAL A 112 -9.20 -0.19 34.75
C VAL A 112 -7.81 -0.59 34.22
N LEU A 113 -7.08 0.36 33.61
CA LEU A 113 -5.71 0.11 33.15
C LEU A 113 -4.72 -0.14 34.30
N ALA A 114 -4.88 0.56 35.42
CA ALA A 114 -4.06 0.32 36.61
C ALA A 114 -4.26 -1.11 37.16
N GLU A 115 -5.50 -1.59 37.16
CA GLU A 115 -5.80 -2.98 37.52
C GLU A 115 -5.28 -3.98 36.48
N LEU A 116 -5.39 -3.66 35.19
CA LEU A 116 -4.88 -4.51 34.12
C LEU A 116 -3.36 -4.69 34.22
N ASP A 117 -2.61 -3.64 34.54
CA ASP A 117 -1.17 -3.74 34.78
C ASP A 117 -0.79 -4.67 35.93
N ARG A 118 -1.68 -4.84 36.91
CA ARG A 118 -1.47 -5.76 38.04
C ARG A 118 -1.63 -7.21 37.61
N VAL A 119 -2.61 -7.51 36.76
CA VAL A 119 -2.94 -8.88 36.36
C VAL A 119 -2.24 -9.34 35.08
N ASP A 120 -1.88 -8.40 34.20
CA ASP A 120 -1.07 -8.59 33.01
C ASP A 120 0.13 -7.62 33.01
N PRO A 121 1.17 -7.91 33.80
CA PRO A 121 2.33 -7.04 33.91
C PRO A 121 3.22 -7.02 32.65
N ARG A 122 3.06 -8.00 31.75
CA ARG A 122 3.83 -8.12 30.49
C ARG A 122 3.28 -7.22 29.39
N GLY A 123 2.02 -6.80 29.49
CA GLY A 123 1.40 -5.92 28.50
C GLY A 123 0.86 -6.65 27.27
N ASP A 124 0.58 -7.95 27.38
CA ASP A 124 0.16 -8.79 26.26
C ASP A 124 -1.31 -8.58 25.86
N VAL A 125 -2.16 -8.13 26.81
CA VAL A 125 -3.57 -7.81 26.53
C VAL A 125 -3.65 -6.49 25.78
N ARG A 126 -4.21 -6.53 24.57
CA ARG A 126 -4.47 -5.36 23.73
C ARG A 126 -5.68 -4.58 24.23
N VAL A 127 -5.57 -3.25 24.24
CA VAL A 127 -6.64 -2.35 24.70
C VAL A 127 -7.28 -1.64 23.51
N VAL A 128 -8.60 -1.56 23.49
CA VAL A 128 -9.34 -0.69 22.57
C VAL A 128 -10.13 0.31 23.37
N PHE A 129 -9.92 1.60 23.12
CA PHE A 129 -10.57 2.66 23.88
C PHE A 129 -11.43 3.54 22.98
N GLU A 130 -12.71 3.65 23.32
CA GLU A 130 -13.62 4.59 22.69
C GLU A 130 -13.30 6.02 23.18
N LEU A 131 -13.12 6.95 22.24
CA LEU A 131 -12.95 8.37 22.51
C LEU A 131 -14.14 9.17 22.00
N ASN A 132 -14.90 9.75 22.95
CA ASN A 132 -15.99 10.66 22.67
C ASN A 132 -15.64 12.11 23.07
N LEU A 133 -15.92 13.06 22.19
CA LEU A 133 -15.68 14.49 22.44
C LEU A 133 -16.41 15.03 23.69
N ARG A 134 -17.53 14.41 24.08
CA ARG A 134 -18.31 14.83 25.25
C ARG A 134 -17.52 14.72 26.56
N TYR A 135 -16.54 13.81 26.63
CA TYR A 135 -15.66 13.63 27.79
C TYR A 135 -14.88 14.91 28.13
N PHE A 136 -14.60 15.74 27.12
CA PHE A 136 -13.83 16.97 27.26
C PHE A 136 -14.69 18.22 27.48
N SER A 137 -15.97 18.05 27.80
CA SER A 137 -16.85 19.16 28.14
C SER A 137 -16.44 19.83 29.45
N ARG A 138 -16.73 21.13 29.57
CA ARG A 138 -16.39 21.94 30.76
C ARG A 138 -16.89 21.33 32.08
N GLU A 139 -18.02 20.62 32.07
CA GLU A 139 -18.58 19.96 33.25
C GLU A 139 -17.66 18.85 33.78
N TYR A 140 -17.08 18.04 32.89
CA TYR A 140 -16.18 16.96 33.25
C TYR A 140 -14.74 17.43 33.48
N GLY A 141 -14.39 18.64 33.02
CA GLY A 141 -13.04 19.20 33.20
C GLY A 141 -12.60 19.42 34.64
N ARG A 142 -13.52 19.38 35.60
CA ARG A 142 -13.22 19.47 37.04
C ARG A 142 -13.35 18.13 37.79
N LYS A 143 -13.83 17.07 37.13
CA LYS A 143 -13.95 15.75 37.76
C LYS A 143 -12.60 15.05 37.66
N SER A 144 -11.80 15.12 38.72
CA SER A 144 -10.50 14.44 38.83
C SER A 144 -10.57 13.10 39.56
N ASP A 145 -11.66 12.88 40.30
CA ASP A 145 -11.92 11.63 41.01
C ASP A 145 -12.76 10.70 40.13
N CYS A 146 -12.63 9.40 40.35
CA CYS A 146 -13.37 8.42 39.58
C CYS A 146 -14.89 8.57 39.80
N THR A 147 -15.67 8.28 38.75
CA THR A 147 -17.09 8.63 38.71
C THR A 147 -17.97 7.67 39.49
N ARG A 148 -17.45 6.46 39.81
CA ARG A 148 -18.20 5.37 40.44
C ARG A 148 -17.36 4.66 41.49
N GLU A 149 -17.93 4.44 42.67
CA GLU A 149 -17.25 3.77 43.79
C GLU A 149 -16.59 2.44 43.36
N GLN A 150 -17.30 1.61 42.59
CA GLN A 150 -16.79 0.31 42.12
C GLN A 150 -15.57 0.38 41.19
N LEU A 151 -15.41 1.46 40.41
CA LEU A 151 -14.20 1.68 39.62
C LEU A 151 -13.06 2.20 40.49
N CYS A 152 -13.38 2.95 41.54
CA CYS A 152 -12.39 3.49 42.47
C CYS A 152 -11.85 2.40 43.43
N GLU A 153 -12.55 1.26 43.53
CA GLU A 153 -12.10 0.03 44.20
C GLU A 153 -11.09 -0.80 43.38
N LEU A 154 -10.95 -0.50 42.08
CA LEU A 154 -9.88 -1.08 41.24
C LEU A 154 -8.54 -0.40 41.58
N GLY A 155 -7.45 -0.84 40.95
CA GLY A 155 -6.08 -0.33 41.18
C GLY A 155 -6.02 1.17 41.52
N GLN A 156 -5.41 1.51 42.66
CA GLN A 156 -5.39 2.88 43.16
C GLN A 156 -4.38 3.75 42.39
N MET A 157 -4.80 4.97 42.07
CA MET A 157 -3.96 5.97 41.44
C MET A 157 -3.32 6.92 42.46
N ALA A 158 -2.03 7.21 42.27
CA ALA A 158 -1.43 8.46 42.70
C ALA A 158 -1.24 9.36 41.46
N LEU A 159 -2.16 10.29 41.20
CA LEU A 159 -1.97 11.36 40.23
C LEU A 159 -0.90 12.32 40.79
N VAL A 160 0.37 12.15 40.43
CA VAL A 160 1.44 13.06 40.85
C VAL A 160 2.21 13.56 39.63
N ALA A 161 2.30 14.88 39.53
CA ALA A 161 2.98 15.59 38.45
C ALA A 161 4.51 15.37 38.49
N GLY A 162 5.06 14.78 37.42
CA GLY A 162 6.43 14.94 36.91
C GLY A 162 7.61 14.27 37.63
N GLY A 163 8.41 13.48 36.89
CA GLY A 163 9.85 13.26 37.15
C GLY A 163 10.33 11.80 37.32
N SER A 164 11.60 11.53 36.95
CA SER A 164 12.27 10.21 36.88
C SER A 164 12.29 9.37 38.17
N TRP A 165 11.91 9.92 39.32
CA TRP A 165 11.70 9.20 40.59
C TRP A 165 10.45 8.27 40.57
N GLN A 166 9.66 8.29 39.50
CA GLN A 166 8.39 7.56 39.31
C GLN A 166 8.49 6.03 39.21
N ARG A 167 9.54 5.46 38.61
CA ARG A 167 9.66 3.99 38.45
C ARG A 167 9.77 3.25 39.79
N ALA A 168 10.37 3.89 40.80
CA ALA A 168 10.50 3.33 42.15
C ALA A 168 9.21 3.47 42.99
N ALA A 169 8.39 4.50 42.73
CA ALA A 169 7.14 4.74 43.44
C ALA A 169 6.00 3.81 42.99
N LEU A 170 5.96 3.42 41.71
CA LEU A 170 5.03 2.41 41.18
C LEU A 170 5.19 1.07 41.91
N GLY A 171 6.43 0.58 42.10
CA GLY A 171 6.69 -0.67 42.82
C GLY A 171 6.40 -0.60 44.35
N LEU A 172 6.41 0.60 44.95
CA LEU A 172 6.08 0.80 46.37
C LEU A 172 4.56 0.93 46.60
N ALA A 173 3.79 1.45 45.65
CA ALA A 173 2.32 1.47 45.71
C ALA A 173 1.73 0.08 45.47
N GLU A 174 2.27 -0.69 44.52
CA GLU A 174 1.86 -2.08 44.23
C GLU A 174 2.01 -3.01 45.45
N THR A 175 3.00 -2.75 46.33
CA THR A 175 3.21 -3.54 47.56
C THR A 175 2.28 -3.15 48.72
N ALA A 176 1.74 -1.92 48.72
CA ALA A 176 0.79 -1.46 49.74
C ALA A 176 -0.64 -1.99 49.50
N ASP A 177 -1.06 -2.12 48.23
CA ASP A 177 -2.38 -2.64 47.86
C ASP A 177 -2.51 -4.15 48.15
N LEU A 178 -1.44 -4.94 48.00
CA LEU A 178 -1.41 -6.37 48.37
C LEU A 178 -1.76 -6.61 49.86
N GLY A 179 -1.35 -5.70 50.75
CA GLY A 179 -1.63 -5.81 52.20
C GLY A 179 -3.09 -5.48 52.56
N ARG A 180 -3.73 -4.60 51.78
CA ARG A 180 -5.13 -4.19 51.98
C ARG A 180 -6.10 -5.22 51.41
N ASP A 181 -5.80 -5.80 50.26
CA ASP A 181 -6.62 -6.86 49.66
C ASP A 181 -6.56 -8.16 50.49
N TRP A 182 -5.40 -8.52 51.05
CA TRP A 182 -5.30 -9.63 52.01
C TRP A 182 -6.19 -9.44 53.24
N LEU A 183 -6.33 -8.20 53.72
CA LEU A 183 -7.23 -7.85 54.81
C LEU A 183 -8.70 -7.93 54.37
N VAL A 184 -9.05 -7.41 53.20
CA VAL A 184 -10.43 -7.39 52.68
C VAL A 184 -10.94 -8.79 52.35
N GLU A 185 -10.13 -9.65 51.73
CA GLU A 185 -10.47 -11.04 51.39
C GLU A 185 -10.63 -11.93 52.64
N ARG A 186 -9.93 -11.61 53.74
CA ARG A 186 -9.95 -12.39 54.98
C ARG A 186 -10.83 -11.82 56.09
N THR A 187 -11.44 -10.64 55.88
CA THR A 187 -12.36 -10.05 56.85
C THR A 187 -13.74 -10.72 56.73
N PRO A 188 -14.23 -11.41 57.79
CA PRO A 188 -15.53 -12.07 57.77
C PRO A 188 -16.66 -11.11 57.41
N ILE A 189 -17.65 -11.56 56.64
CA ILE A 189 -18.79 -10.78 56.12
C ILE A 189 -18.41 -9.75 55.05
N HIS A 190 -17.33 -8.99 55.25
CA HIS A 190 -16.90 -7.94 54.32
C HIS A 190 -16.46 -8.49 52.94
N ARG A 191 -15.88 -9.70 52.92
CA ARG A 191 -15.54 -10.44 51.69
C ARG A 191 -16.77 -10.89 50.88
N HIS A 192 -17.95 -10.96 51.52
CA HIS A 192 -19.24 -11.32 50.89
C HIS A 192 -20.15 -10.10 50.69
N ARG A 193 -19.60 -8.88 50.72
CA ARG A 193 -20.39 -7.63 50.64
C ARG A 193 -21.22 -7.49 49.37
N GLY A 194 -20.79 -8.08 48.25
CA GLY A 194 -21.57 -8.13 47.00
C GLY A 194 -22.86 -8.93 47.14
N GLN A 195 -22.80 -10.11 47.77
CA GLN A 195 -23.98 -10.95 48.05
C GLN A 195 -24.95 -10.26 49.02
N LEU A 196 -24.44 -9.50 49.99
CA LEU A 196 -25.28 -8.71 50.91
C LEU A 196 -26.00 -7.53 50.25
N ARG A 197 -25.48 -6.99 49.14
CA ARG A 197 -26.13 -5.92 48.36
C ARG A 197 -27.17 -6.47 47.38
N GLN A 198 -27.05 -7.72 46.94
CA GLN A 198 -28.05 -8.42 46.10
C GLN A 198 -29.24 -8.98 46.88
N VAL A 199 -29.21 -8.98 48.22
CA VAL A 199 -30.41 -9.20 49.02
C VAL A 199 -31.27 -7.94 48.94
N GLU A 200 -31.97 -7.74 47.81
CA GLU A 200 -33.25 -7.05 47.88
C GLU A 200 -34.13 -7.91 48.81
N LEU A 201 -34.68 -7.29 49.85
CA LEU A 201 -35.73 -7.88 50.67
C LEU A 201 -36.98 -7.99 49.80
N ASP A 202 -36.97 -8.93 48.86
CA ASP A 202 -38.18 -9.37 48.19
C ASP A 202 -39.15 -9.88 49.25
N GLY A 203 -40.37 -9.35 49.14
CA GLY A 203 -41.38 -9.41 50.16
C GLY A 203 -41.65 -10.82 50.68
N VAL A 204 -41.84 -10.90 51.99
CA VAL A 204 -42.44 -12.05 52.65
C VAL A 204 -43.76 -12.41 51.94
N ASP A 205 -43.86 -13.64 51.45
CA ASP A 205 -45.05 -14.19 50.80
C ASP A 205 -46.30 -13.97 51.68
N GLY A 206 -47.22 -13.11 51.22
CA GLY A 206 -48.48 -12.81 51.90
C GLY A 206 -48.94 -11.34 51.87
N LEU A 207 -48.12 -10.40 51.40
CA LEU A 207 -48.50 -9.00 51.23
C LEU A 207 -48.38 -8.57 49.77
N LEU A 208 -49.50 -8.68 49.04
CA LEU A 208 -49.68 -8.07 47.73
C LEU A 208 -49.66 -6.54 47.86
N VAL A 209 -48.47 -5.94 47.82
CA VAL A 209 -48.31 -4.55 47.41
C VAL A 209 -48.10 -4.57 45.90
N ARG A 210 -49.19 -4.37 45.17
CA ARG A 210 -49.13 -4.00 43.76
C ARG A 210 -48.29 -2.74 43.71
N ARG A 211 -47.08 -2.79 43.11
CA ARG A 211 -46.36 -1.60 42.69
C ARG A 211 -47.31 -0.87 41.74
N GLU A 212 -48.03 0.14 42.24
CA GLU A 212 -48.57 1.16 41.35
C GLU A 212 -47.38 1.71 40.60
N ALA A 213 -47.44 1.64 39.27
CA ALA A 213 -46.50 2.32 38.40
C ALA A 213 -46.38 3.75 38.92
N THR A 214 -45.22 4.09 39.48
CA THR A 214 -44.90 5.48 39.80
C THR A 214 -45.09 6.27 38.52
N ALA A 215 -45.59 7.49 38.64
CA ALA A 215 -45.97 8.39 37.55
C ALA A 215 -44.83 8.75 36.56
N THR A 216 -43.69 8.05 36.61
CA THR A 216 -42.51 8.18 35.75
C THR A 216 -42.58 7.37 34.46
N ASP A 217 -43.38 6.29 34.38
CA ASP A 217 -43.49 5.47 33.16
C ASP A 217 -44.51 5.98 32.13
N ARG A 218 -45.34 6.95 32.49
CA ARG A 218 -46.22 7.67 31.53
C ARG A 218 -45.65 9.01 31.06
N ASP A 219 -44.46 9.38 31.54
CA ASP A 219 -43.89 10.72 31.43
C ASP A 219 -42.66 10.77 30.49
N GLN A 220 -42.24 9.64 29.92
CA GLN A 220 -41.11 9.55 28.98
C GLN A 220 -41.41 10.12 27.58
N ASP A 221 -42.67 10.41 27.28
CA ASP A 221 -43.14 10.95 25.98
C ASP A 221 -43.29 12.48 25.94
N ASP A 222 -42.87 13.22 26.98
CA ASP A 222 -42.88 14.69 26.96
C ASP A 222 -41.86 15.24 25.95
N PRO A 223 -42.29 15.85 24.83
CA PRO A 223 -41.38 16.40 23.82
C PRO A 223 -40.47 17.50 24.36
N GLN A 224 -40.91 18.24 25.40
CA GLN A 224 -40.11 19.31 26.01
C GLN A 224 -38.93 18.76 26.81
N ARG A 225 -39.10 17.67 27.58
CA ARG A 225 -37.99 17.03 28.30
C ARG A 225 -36.98 16.40 27.33
N ARG A 226 -37.43 15.77 26.24
CA ARG A 226 -36.52 15.26 25.19
C ARG A 226 -35.72 16.38 24.54
N ALA A 227 -36.36 17.51 24.20
CA ALA A 227 -35.68 18.68 23.66
C ALA A 227 -34.66 19.28 24.65
N GLN A 228 -34.98 19.32 25.95
CA GLN A 228 -34.06 19.77 27.00
C GLN A 228 -32.88 18.81 27.20
N GLY A 229 -33.09 17.51 27.08
CA GLY A 229 -32.02 16.49 27.12
C GLY A 229 -31.06 16.67 25.94
N LEU A 230 -31.60 16.75 24.72
CA LEU A 230 -30.80 17.00 23.52
C LEU A 230 -30.03 18.32 23.60
N ALA A 231 -30.65 19.39 24.09
CA ALA A 231 -29.97 20.69 24.26
C ALA A 231 -28.78 20.61 25.23
N ARG A 232 -28.89 19.83 26.32
CA ARG A 232 -27.78 19.58 27.26
C ARG A 232 -26.65 18.82 26.59
N VAL A 233 -26.97 17.73 25.88
CA VAL A 233 -26.00 16.94 25.12
C VAL A 233 -25.26 17.81 24.11
N GLN A 234 -25.98 18.60 23.31
CA GLN A 234 -25.37 19.52 22.35
C GLN A 234 -24.40 20.49 23.03
N GLU A 235 -24.72 20.96 24.23
CA GLU A 235 -23.85 21.87 24.97
C GLU A 235 -22.56 21.21 25.44
N HIS A 236 -22.57 19.93 25.84
CA HIS A 236 -21.35 19.18 26.17
C HIS A 236 -20.38 19.14 24.98
N TYR A 237 -20.87 18.83 23.77
CA TYR A 237 -20.05 18.83 22.56
C TYR A 237 -19.55 20.24 22.20
N ARG A 238 -20.41 21.26 22.26
CA ARG A 238 -20.04 22.66 21.96
C ARG A 238 -18.97 23.21 22.91
N GLN A 239 -19.03 22.82 24.18
CA GLN A 239 -18.10 23.25 25.23
C GLN A 239 -16.89 22.33 25.37
N SER A 240 -16.70 21.34 24.50
CA SER A 240 -15.53 20.47 24.54
C SER A 240 -14.24 21.28 24.38
N THR A 241 -13.26 21.06 25.25
CA THR A 241 -11.95 21.73 25.20
C THR A 241 -10.81 20.80 25.62
N LEU A 242 -9.81 20.64 24.77
CA LEU A 242 -8.64 19.81 25.00
C LEU A 242 -7.48 20.63 25.58
N THR A 243 -7.67 21.21 26.77
CA THR A 243 -6.62 22.01 27.44
C THR A 243 -5.82 21.16 28.42
N PRO A 244 -4.52 21.43 28.64
CA PRO A 244 -3.70 20.67 29.59
C PRO A 244 -4.21 20.68 31.05
N ALA A 245 -4.99 21.69 31.44
CA ALA A 245 -5.58 21.80 32.77
C ALA A 245 -6.86 20.96 32.95
N HIS A 246 -7.41 20.39 31.86
CA HIS A 246 -8.65 19.62 31.91
C HIS A 246 -8.38 18.23 32.50
N ALA A 247 -9.09 17.85 33.57
CA ALA A 247 -8.86 16.59 34.28
C ALA A 247 -8.89 15.35 33.36
N GLN A 248 -9.85 15.29 32.42
CA GLN A 248 -9.94 14.17 31.47
C GLN A 248 -8.82 14.16 30.41
N VAL A 249 -8.23 15.32 30.09
CA VAL A 249 -7.05 15.37 29.20
C VAL A 249 -5.82 14.85 29.96
N GLN A 250 -5.69 15.20 31.23
CA GLN A 250 -4.62 14.68 32.09
C GLN A 250 -4.74 13.16 32.27
N ALA A 251 -5.96 12.66 32.47
CA ALA A 251 -6.22 11.22 32.54
C ALA A 251 -5.87 10.53 31.21
N LEU A 252 -6.32 11.06 30.07
CA LEU A 252 -5.95 10.50 28.75
C LEU A 252 -4.43 10.47 28.55
N ASN A 253 -3.72 11.56 28.86
CA ASN A 253 -2.26 11.59 28.80
C ASN A 253 -1.62 10.51 29.68
N ALA A 254 -2.09 10.37 30.93
CA ALA A 254 -1.60 9.36 31.85
C ALA A 254 -1.91 7.92 31.40
N MET A 255 -3.06 7.69 30.74
CA MET A 255 -3.37 6.40 30.12
C MET A 255 -2.36 6.07 29.01
N LEU A 256 -2.15 7.02 28.09
CA LEU A 256 -1.22 6.82 26.96
C LEU A 256 0.22 6.61 27.43
N ASP A 257 0.71 7.40 28.38
CA ASP A 257 2.04 7.26 28.98
C ASP A 257 2.21 5.86 29.61
N ARG A 258 1.15 5.34 30.24
CA ARG A 258 1.15 4.04 30.92
C ARG A 258 1.15 2.88 29.94
N LEU A 259 0.32 2.96 28.90
CA LEU A 259 0.28 1.98 27.80
C LEU A 259 1.66 1.89 27.13
N GLN A 260 2.26 3.04 26.80
CA GLN A 260 3.58 3.11 26.20
C GLN A 260 4.67 2.57 27.13
N ALA A 261 4.66 2.94 28.42
CA ALA A 261 5.65 2.45 29.38
C ALA A 261 5.62 0.93 29.58
N ARG A 262 4.49 0.28 29.30
CA ARG A 262 4.32 -1.16 29.33
C ARG A 262 4.54 -1.84 27.99
N GLY A 263 4.70 -1.09 26.90
CA GLY A 263 4.72 -1.66 25.55
C GLY A 263 3.40 -2.34 25.18
N ARG A 264 2.28 -1.92 25.80
CA ARG A 264 0.97 -2.55 25.62
C ARG A 264 0.30 -2.00 24.34
N PRO A 265 -0.02 -2.84 23.34
CA PRO A 265 -0.72 -2.39 22.15
C PRO A 265 -2.09 -1.79 22.51
N ALA A 266 -2.38 -0.59 22.00
CA ALA A 266 -3.66 0.05 22.18
C ALA A 266 -4.16 0.79 20.93
N THR A 267 -5.45 0.61 20.66
CA THR A 267 -6.17 1.28 19.57
C THR A 267 -7.25 2.17 20.15
N LEU A 268 -7.13 3.47 19.95
CA LEU A 268 -8.16 4.43 20.28
C LEU A 268 -9.00 4.66 19.02
N PHE A 269 -10.32 4.79 19.15
CA PHE A 269 -11.17 5.16 18.02
C PHE A 269 -12.11 6.30 18.38
N LEU A 270 -12.35 7.20 17.43
CA LEU A 270 -13.32 8.27 17.59
C LEU A 270 -14.73 7.72 17.40
N THR A 271 -15.63 8.02 18.34
CA THR A 271 -17.01 7.55 18.26
C THR A 271 -17.71 8.14 17.03
N PRO A 272 -18.36 7.32 16.17
CA PRO A 272 -19.17 7.82 15.06
C PRO A 272 -20.28 8.75 15.54
N LEU A 273 -20.51 9.86 14.83
CA LEU A 273 -21.55 10.84 15.17
C LEU A 273 -22.57 11.03 14.05
N GLU A 274 -23.83 11.21 14.43
CA GLU A 274 -24.90 11.41 13.46
C GLU A 274 -24.73 12.76 12.72
N ASP A 275 -24.68 12.69 11.40
CA ASP A 275 -24.41 13.81 10.49
C ASP A 275 -25.30 15.07 10.73
N PRO A 276 -26.64 14.92 10.90
CA PRO A 276 -27.53 16.04 11.24
C PRO A 276 -27.23 16.65 12.62
N PHE A 277 -26.89 15.81 13.61
CA PHE A 277 -26.49 16.28 14.94
C PHE A 277 -25.20 17.10 14.88
N VAL A 278 -24.18 16.63 14.16
CA VAL A 278 -22.91 17.35 13.95
C VAL A 278 -23.18 18.71 13.30
N LYS A 279 -23.96 18.76 12.22
CA LYS A 279 -24.32 20.00 11.51
C LYS A 279 -25.06 21.00 12.43
N ALA A 280 -25.92 20.52 13.32
CA ALA A 280 -26.65 21.35 14.28
C ALA A 280 -25.78 21.84 15.45
N THR A 281 -24.77 21.07 15.84
CA THR A 281 -24.04 21.24 17.10
C THR A 281 -22.66 21.84 16.91
N LEU A 282 -21.87 21.29 15.99
CA LEU A 282 -20.44 21.57 15.76
C LEU A 282 -20.24 22.26 14.41
N ARG A 283 -20.79 23.47 14.25
CA ARG A 283 -20.71 24.24 13.00
C ARG A 283 -19.28 24.60 12.59
N GLY A 284 -19.04 24.63 11.28
CA GLY A 284 -17.74 24.96 10.69
C GLY A 284 -16.72 23.85 10.93
N ASN A 285 -15.46 24.21 11.16
CA ASN A 285 -14.36 23.27 11.38
C ASN A 285 -14.14 22.93 12.87
N ARG A 286 -15.20 22.85 13.67
CA ARG A 286 -15.05 22.57 15.12
C ARG A 286 -14.75 21.09 15.38
N LEU A 287 -15.46 20.19 14.70
CA LEU A 287 -15.27 18.75 14.82
C LEU A 287 -13.85 18.35 14.39
N THR A 288 -13.51 18.66 13.14
CA THR A 288 -12.18 18.45 12.55
C THR A 288 -11.03 18.96 13.42
N ARG A 289 -11.13 20.17 13.97
CA ARG A 289 -10.11 20.71 14.90
C ARG A 289 -9.99 19.92 16.21
N ARG A 290 -11.08 19.35 16.71
CA ARG A 290 -11.02 18.51 17.92
C ARG A 290 -10.38 17.16 17.60
N TYR A 291 -10.68 16.58 16.45
CA TYR A 291 -10.05 15.35 15.97
C TYR A 291 -8.55 15.53 15.75
N GLU A 292 -8.15 16.62 15.09
CA GLU A 292 -6.74 17.02 14.96
C GLU A 292 -6.05 17.13 16.33
N GLN A 293 -6.67 17.75 17.32
CA GLN A 293 -6.10 17.90 18.66
C GLN A 293 -5.95 16.56 19.39
N ILE A 294 -6.91 15.63 19.22
CA ILE A 294 -6.81 14.28 19.79
C ILE A 294 -5.72 13.47 19.08
N ALA A 295 -5.67 13.53 17.74
CA ALA A 295 -4.61 12.90 16.94
C ALA A 295 -3.23 13.37 17.40
N ASN A 296 -3.03 14.67 17.59
CA ASN A 296 -1.78 15.21 18.14
C ASN A 296 -1.43 14.61 19.51
N ILE A 297 -2.39 14.55 20.45
CA ILE A 297 -2.17 13.98 21.80
C ILE A 297 -1.71 12.52 21.74
N VAL A 298 -2.28 11.73 20.81
CA VAL A 298 -1.93 10.31 20.63
C VAL A 298 -0.60 10.15 19.89
N ASN A 299 -0.44 10.83 18.75
CA ASN A 299 0.71 10.70 17.86
C ASN A 299 2.00 11.30 18.44
N GLU A 300 1.92 12.25 19.39
CA GLU A 300 3.09 12.72 20.16
C GLU A 300 3.71 11.62 21.05
N ARG A 301 2.95 10.58 21.40
CA ARG A 301 3.39 9.44 22.22
C ARG A 301 3.64 8.17 21.39
N GLY A 302 2.89 8.01 20.30
CA GLY A 302 2.96 6.88 19.39
C GLY A 302 4.08 6.97 18.35
N VAL A 303 5.35 7.00 18.79
CA VAL A 303 6.51 6.90 17.88
C VAL A 303 6.51 5.57 17.12
N ASP A 304 5.95 4.52 17.74
CA ASP A 304 5.68 3.22 17.11
C ASP A 304 4.15 3.05 16.90
N PRO A 305 3.67 3.16 15.65
CA PRO A 305 2.26 2.94 15.34
C PRO A 305 1.80 1.52 15.67
N SER A 306 2.68 0.52 15.80
CA SER A 306 2.27 -0.83 16.22
C SER A 306 1.83 -0.90 17.68
N LEU A 307 2.23 0.08 18.50
CA LEU A 307 1.89 0.17 19.92
C LEU A 307 0.70 1.08 20.20
N LEU A 308 0.64 2.28 19.62
CA LEU A 308 -0.45 3.24 19.88
C LEU A 308 -1.01 3.78 18.58
N GLN A 309 -2.32 3.61 18.38
CA GLN A 309 -3.02 4.10 17.18
C GLN A 309 -4.29 4.86 17.55
N LEU A 310 -4.59 5.90 16.79
CA LEU A 310 -5.91 6.52 16.74
C LEU A 310 -6.53 6.21 15.38
N ILE A 311 -7.58 5.40 15.33
CA ILE A 311 -8.31 5.11 14.09
C ILE A 311 -9.55 6.00 13.95
N ASP A 312 -9.80 6.46 12.72
CA ASP A 312 -10.99 7.20 12.36
C ASP A 312 -12.10 6.25 11.95
N LEU A 313 -13.15 6.18 12.77
CA LEU A 313 -14.37 5.43 12.47
C LEU A 313 -15.57 6.36 12.31
N ASP A 314 -15.41 7.68 12.48
CA ASP A 314 -16.47 8.66 12.20
C ASP A 314 -16.50 8.91 10.69
N HIS A 315 -17.12 7.99 9.95
CA HIS A 315 -17.01 7.92 8.49
C HIS A 315 -18.40 7.94 7.81
N PRO A 316 -18.54 8.49 6.60
CA PRO A 316 -19.81 8.54 5.86
C PRO A 316 -20.47 7.19 5.53
N VAL A 317 -19.82 6.07 5.84
CA VAL A 317 -20.43 4.73 5.74
C VAL A 317 -21.55 4.55 6.76
N PHE A 318 -21.52 5.30 7.88
CA PHE A 318 -22.59 5.33 8.87
C PHE A 318 -23.63 6.36 8.44
N GLU A 319 -24.76 5.89 7.92
CA GLU A 319 -25.84 6.77 7.49
C GLU A 319 -26.74 7.16 8.66
N PRO A 320 -27.49 8.28 8.59
CA PRO A 320 -28.39 8.70 9.68
C PRO A 320 -29.38 7.62 10.14
N HIS A 321 -29.74 6.68 9.26
CA HIS A 321 -30.65 5.59 9.59
C HIS A 321 -30.00 4.48 10.43
N ASP A 322 -28.66 4.43 10.51
CA ASP A 322 -27.92 3.52 11.38
C ASP A 322 -27.90 3.98 12.84
N PHE A 323 -28.37 5.20 13.12
CA PHE A 323 -28.36 5.80 14.44
C PHE A 323 -29.72 5.70 15.14
N LEU A 324 -29.70 5.42 16.45
CA LEU A 324 -30.83 5.57 17.36
C LEU A 324 -30.96 7.03 17.84
N ASP A 325 -29.82 7.65 18.12
CA ASP A 325 -29.67 9.06 18.46
C ASP A 325 -28.31 9.58 17.94
N HIS A 326 -27.86 10.74 18.39
CA HIS A 326 -26.58 11.35 17.97
C HIS A 326 -25.33 10.45 17.99
N VAL A 327 -25.30 9.36 18.77
CA VAL A 327 -24.11 8.53 18.98
C VAL A 327 -24.42 7.04 19.13
N HIS A 328 -25.58 6.66 19.65
CA HIS A 328 -25.93 5.25 19.80
C HIS A 328 -26.37 4.67 18.45
N LEU A 329 -25.78 3.55 18.09
CA LEU A 329 -26.04 2.86 16.83
C LEU A 329 -27.16 1.83 16.98
N ARG A 330 -27.91 1.62 15.90
CA ARG A 330 -28.81 0.49 15.70
C ARG A 330 -28.01 -0.79 15.40
N PRO A 331 -28.64 -1.98 15.38
CA PRO A 331 -27.91 -3.23 15.13
C PRO A 331 -27.12 -3.25 13.81
N ALA A 332 -27.62 -2.60 12.75
CA ALA A 332 -26.90 -2.47 11.48
C ALA A 332 -25.62 -1.63 11.60
N GLY A 333 -25.71 -0.46 12.24
CA GLY A 333 -24.55 0.38 12.54
C GLY A 333 -23.55 -0.30 13.48
N ASN A 334 -24.01 -0.97 14.53
CA ASN A 334 -23.14 -1.74 15.43
C ASN A 334 -22.39 -2.86 14.70
N ARG A 335 -23.06 -3.54 13.77
CA ARG A 335 -22.42 -4.54 12.90
C ARG A 335 -21.35 -3.92 12.00
N LEU A 336 -21.62 -2.77 11.38
CA LEU A 336 -20.64 -2.04 10.57
C LEU A 336 -19.41 -1.60 11.39
N LEU A 337 -19.63 -1.09 12.61
CA LEU A 337 -18.57 -0.72 13.53
C LEU A 337 -17.73 -1.93 13.94
N ALA A 338 -18.37 -3.05 14.27
CA ALA A 338 -17.70 -4.29 14.64
C ALA A 338 -16.80 -4.82 13.51
N ILE A 339 -17.29 -4.83 12.26
CA ILE A 339 -16.53 -5.26 11.08
C ILE A 339 -15.27 -4.40 10.92
N ASN A 340 -15.40 -3.07 11.00
CA ASN A 340 -14.28 -2.16 10.83
C ASN A 340 -13.28 -2.22 11.99
N LEU A 341 -13.75 -2.39 13.23
CA LEU A 341 -12.87 -2.60 14.39
C LEU A 341 -12.05 -3.89 14.24
N LEU A 342 -12.69 -5.02 13.93
CA LEU A 342 -11.99 -6.29 13.74
C LEU A 342 -10.96 -6.20 12.61
N HIS A 343 -11.34 -5.58 11.49
CA HIS A 343 -10.45 -5.36 10.35
C HIS A 343 -9.24 -4.50 10.72
N GLN A 344 -9.43 -3.33 11.35
CA GLN A 344 -8.32 -2.46 11.77
C GLN A 344 -7.41 -3.12 12.83
N LEU A 345 -7.95 -4.03 13.64
CA LEU A 345 -7.18 -4.79 14.64
C LEU A 345 -6.41 -5.98 14.03
N GLY A 346 -6.60 -6.29 12.75
CA GLY A 346 -6.02 -7.48 12.10
C GLY A 346 -6.61 -8.80 12.61
N LEU A 347 -7.86 -8.78 13.08
CA LEU A 347 -8.56 -9.98 13.54
C LEU A 347 -9.38 -10.60 12.40
N PRO A 348 -9.29 -11.93 12.19
CA PRO A 348 -9.92 -12.59 11.05
C PRO A 348 -11.45 -12.58 11.16
N LEU A 349 -12.10 -12.08 10.11
CA LEU A 349 -13.56 -12.06 9.96
C LEU A 349 -14.09 -13.41 9.44
N ARG A 350 -15.28 -13.78 9.88
CA ARG A 350 -15.99 -15.01 9.50
C ARG A 350 -16.30 -15.10 8.02
N SER A 351 -16.64 -13.97 7.42
CA SER A 351 -16.97 -13.85 6.01
C SER A 351 -16.45 -12.54 5.47
N ARG A 352 -16.12 -12.51 4.17
CA ARG A 352 -15.75 -11.28 3.48
C ARG A 352 -16.92 -10.28 3.50
N PRO A 353 -16.75 -9.07 4.08
CA PRO A 353 -17.72 -7.99 3.97
C PRO A 353 -17.85 -7.50 2.53
N LEU A 354 -18.95 -6.80 2.23
CA LEU A 354 -19.03 -6.05 0.98
C LEU A 354 -18.05 -4.88 1.03
N ASP A 355 -17.43 -4.52 -0.09
CA ASP A 355 -16.36 -3.50 -0.13
C ASP A 355 -16.83 -2.15 0.47
N TRP A 356 -18.09 -1.76 0.26
CA TRP A 356 -18.65 -0.52 0.83
C TRP A 356 -18.79 -0.54 2.36
N MET A 357 -18.77 -1.72 2.98
CA MET A 357 -18.83 -1.86 4.44
C MET A 357 -17.47 -1.59 5.10
N LEU A 358 -16.38 -1.57 4.34
CA LEU A 358 -15.03 -1.32 4.84
C LEU A 358 -14.66 0.16 4.62
N ILE A 359 -14.30 0.84 5.71
CA ILE A 359 -13.81 2.23 5.69
C ILE A 359 -12.46 2.32 4.96
N HIS A 360 -11.61 1.31 5.16
CA HIS A 360 -10.34 1.18 4.49
C HIS A 360 -10.33 -0.12 3.69
N SER A 361 -9.90 -0.08 2.43
CA SER A 361 -9.77 -1.27 1.59
C SER A 361 -8.55 -2.12 1.97
N GLU A 362 -8.55 -3.37 1.52
CA GLU A 362 -7.48 -4.37 1.65
C GLU A 362 -6.27 -4.11 0.73
N ASP A 363 -6.09 -2.87 0.28
CA ASP A 363 -5.05 -2.49 -0.68
C ASP A 363 -3.80 -1.99 0.06
N HIS A 364 -2.62 -2.29 -0.51
CA HIS A 364 -1.34 -1.82 -0.01
C HIS A 364 -1.12 -0.34 -0.36
N ASP A 365 -1.70 0.12 -1.46
CA ASP A 365 -1.78 1.55 -1.74
C ASP A 365 -2.92 2.17 -0.95
N ARG A 366 -2.73 3.43 -0.55
CA ARG A 366 -3.75 4.15 0.20
C ARG A 366 -3.92 5.56 -0.31
N THR A 367 -5.18 5.96 -0.49
CA THR A 367 -5.49 7.38 -0.52
C THR A 367 -5.61 7.88 0.92
N LEU A 368 -4.68 8.74 1.32
CA LEU A 368 -4.58 9.28 2.68
C LEU A 368 -5.51 10.48 2.88
N ILE A 369 -5.71 11.29 1.83
CA ILE A 369 -6.65 12.40 1.78
C ILE A 369 -7.42 12.32 0.46
N HIS A 370 -8.75 12.39 0.49
CA HIS A 370 -9.57 12.17 -0.72
C HIS A 370 -10.74 13.15 -0.88
N ARG A 371 -10.42 14.42 -1.15
CA ARG A 371 -11.40 15.49 -1.38
C ARG A 371 -11.08 16.31 -2.63
N ARG A 372 -12.11 16.49 -3.49
CA ARG A 372 -11.99 17.37 -4.67
C ARG A 372 -11.97 18.86 -4.32
N GLY A 373 -12.56 19.24 -3.19
CA GLY A 373 -12.65 20.65 -2.77
C GLY A 373 -11.30 21.19 -2.29
N LYS A 374 -11.15 22.53 -2.29
CA LYS A 374 -10.02 23.24 -1.68
C LYS A 374 -10.46 23.95 -0.40
N GLY A 375 -9.60 23.99 0.61
CA GLY A 375 -9.91 24.57 1.93
C GLY A 375 -8.71 24.46 2.85
N PHE A 376 -8.90 24.64 4.15
CA PHE A 376 -7.84 24.55 5.17
C PHE A 376 -8.23 23.64 6.35
N ALA A 377 -9.22 22.78 6.15
CA ALA A 377 -9.73 21.89 7.19
C ALA A 377 -8.70 20.78 7.46
N ASP A 378 -8.36 20.58 8.73
CA ASP A 378 -7.54 19.47 9.22
C ASP A 378 -8.43 18.30 9.66
N GLY A 379 -7.87 17.31 10.35
CA GLY A 379 -8.63 16.19 10.92
C GLY A 379 -8.59 14.96 10.03
N ALA A 380 -9.65 14.16 10.06
CA ALA A 380 -9.74 12.91 9.31
C ALA A 380 -9.42 13.11 7.81
N GLY A 381 -8.74 12.15 7.19
CA GLY A 381 -8.32 12.22 5.78
C GLY A 381 -9.47 12.47 4.80
N TRP A 382 -10.67 11.96 5.09
CA TRP A 382 -11.86 12.20 4.28
C TRP A 382 -12.49 13.59 4.51
N GLU A 383 -12.23 14.23 5.65
CA GLU A 383 -12.69 15.59 5.97
C GLU A 383 -11.72 16.68 5.53
N ALA A 384 -10.43 16.36 5.51
CA ALA A 384 -9.33 17.29 5.33
C ALA A 384 -9.35 18.00 3.97
N LEU A 385 -8.92 19.25 3.97
CA LEU A 385 -8.85 20.12 2.81
C LEU A 385 -7.51 20.87 2.77
N LEU A 386 -6.85 20.80 1.63
CA LEU A 386 -5.65 21.51 1.24
C LEU A 386 -5.98 22.60 0.21
N ARG A 387 -5.04 23.50 -0.05
CA ARG A 387 -5.16 24.53 -1.09
C ARG A 387 -3.83 24.77 -1.76
N ASP A 388 -3.74 24.44 -3.04
CA ASP A 388 -2.55 24.69 -3.86
C ASP A 388 -1.30 24.13 -3.16
N ALA A 389 -1.37 22.88 -2.67
CA ALA A 389 -0.23 22.23 -2.03
C ALA A 389 0.84 22.01 -3.10
N LYS A 390 2.10 22.42 -2.88
CA LYS A 390 3.16 22.43 -3.93
C LYS A 390 4.45 21.74 -3.51
N GLY A 391 4.40 20.91 -2.50
CA GLY A 391 5.57 20.18 -2.03
C GLY A 391 5.19 19.17 -0.97
N VAL A 392 5.92 18.07 -0.98
CA VAL A 392 5.78 16.98 -0.03
C VAL A 392 7.16 16.44 0.27
N ALA A 393 7.40 16.03 1.51
CA ALA A 393 8.55 15.23 1.91
C ALA A 393 8.08 14.05 2.73
N VAL A 394 8.87 12.99 2.72
CA VAL A 394 8.60 11.76 3.44
C VAL A 394 9.86 11.29 4.17
N SER A 395 9.71 10.81 5.40
CA SER A 395 10.81 10.19 6.13
C SER A 395 11.27 8.92 5.42
N PRO A 396 12.53 8.47 5.60
CA PRO A 396 13.03 7.29 4.90
C PRO A 396 12.20 6.01 5.07
N ASP A 397 11.62 5.81 6.25
CA ASP A 397 10.75 4.68 6.59
C ASP A 397 9.28 4.87 6.14
N GLY A 398 8.95 6.04 5.59
CA GLY A 398 7.60 6.40 5.20
C GLY A 398 6.60 6.60 6.35
N SER A 399 7.06 6.75 7.59
CA SER A 399 6.20 6.91 8.78
C SER A 399 5.81 8.36 9.08
N TRP A 400 6.46 9.34 8.45
CA TRP A 400 6.15 10.76 8.57
C TRP A 400 6.14 11.44 7.20
N ILE A 401 5.03 12.10 6.88
CA ILE A 401 4.85 12.86 5.64
C ILE A 401 4.61 14.32 6.01
N VAL A 402 5.34 15.24 5.37
CA VAL A 402 5.16 16.69 5.53
C VAL A 402 4.68 17.28 4.22
N ILE A 403 3.64 18.12 4.28
CA ILE A 403 3.02 18.73 3.11
C ILE A 403 3.11 20.25 3.21
N ALA A 404 3.61 20.89 2.17
CA ALA A 404 3.55 22.34 2.00
C ALA A 404 2.19 22.74 1.42
N ASP A 405 1.24 23.07 2.30
CA ASP A 405 -0.09 23.56 1.96
C ASP A 405 -0.02 25.07 1.63
N THR A 406 0.63 25.34 0.48
CA THR A 406 1.12 26.65 0.05
C THR A 406 0.05 27.74 0.13
N GLY A 407 -1.13 27.47 -0.44
CA GLY A 407 -2.22 28.42 -0.54
C GLY A 407 -2.91 28.71 0.80
N ASN A 408 -2.68 27.88 1.82
CA ASN A 408 -3.11 28.14 3.19
C ASN A 408 -2.02 28.71 4.09
N HIS A 409 -0.78 28.82 3.58
CA HIS A 409 0.39 29.34 4.29
C HIS A 409 0.73 28.55 5.57
N VAL A 410 0.69 27.23 5.47
CA VAL A 410 0.97 26.30 6.57
C VAL A 410 1.74 25.08 6.08
N LEU A 411 2.48 24.46 7.00
CA LEU A 411 2.95 23.09 6.84
C LEU A 411 1.95 22.15 7.51
N ARG A 412 1.66 21.03 6.87
CA ARG A 412 0.82 19.95 7.39
C ARG A 412 1.66 18.69 7.54
N GLN A 413 1.17 17.75 8.34
CA GLN A 413 1.80 16.43 8.45
C GLN A 413 0.77 15.31 8.53
N LEU A 414 1.19 14.13 8.08
CA LEU A 414 0.59 12.84 8.38
C LEU A 414 1.65 12.02 9.10
N ARG A 415 1.26 11.37 10.21
CA ARG A 415 2.12 10.48 11.01
C ARG A 415 1.26 9.42 11.71
N GLY A 416 1.89 8.52 12.45
CA GLY A 416 1.18 7.44 13.13
C GLY A 416 0.61 6.46 12.10
N ASN A 417 -0.71 6.29 12.10
CA ASN A 417 -1.41 5.46 11.10
C ASN A 417 -1.84 6.22 9.83
N MET A 418 -1.43 7.49 9.68
CA MET A 418 -1.70 8.34 8.51
C MET A 418 -3.19 8.68 8.25
N GLN A 419 -4.08 8.49 9.24
CA GLN A 419 -5.52 8.73 9.05
C GLN A 419 -5.96 10.17 9.35
N PHE A 420 -5.11 10.96 10.01
CA PHE A 420 -5.41 12.34 10.41
C PHE A 420 -4.37 13.33 9.88
N LEU A 421 -4.84 14.35 9.15
CA LEU A 421 -4.05 15.50 8.77
C LEU A 421 -3.92 16.45 9.97
N GLU A 422 -2.68 16.73 10.35
CA GLU A 422 -2.33 17.64 11.44
C GLU A 422 -1.68 18.91 10.90
N ARG A 423 -1.90 20.04 11.56
CA ARG A 423 -1.10 21.23 11.32
C ARG A 423 0.25 21.09 12.00
N LEU A 424 1.32 21.26 11.23
CA LEU A 424 2.69 21.21 11.73
C LEU A 424 3.25 22.60 12.04
N ALA A 425 3.02 23.58 11.16
CA ALA A 425 3.49 24.95 11.37
C ALA A 425 2.65 26.01 10.65
N GLY A 426 2.71 27.23 11.15
CA GLY A 426 2.01 28.37 10.57
C GLY A 426 0.56 28.49 11.03
N LYS A 427 -0.16 29.46 10.46
CA LYS A 427 -1.54 29.77 10.83
C LYS A 427 -2.38 30.01 9.59
N PRO A 428 -3.38 29.15 9.28
CA PRO A 428 -4.20 29.32 8.10
C PRO A 428 -4.81 30.71 8.04
N THR A 429 -4.89 31.31 6.86
CA THR A 429 -5.42 32.67 6.60
C THR A 429 -4.62 33.83 7.24
N LYS A 430 -3.52 33.55 7.94
CA LYS A 430 -2.67 34.56 8.60
C LYS A 430 -1.24 34.43 8.10
N GLN A 431 -1.02 34.87 6.87
CA GLN A 431 0.33 34.89 6.30
C GLN A 431 1.23 35.89 7.03
N GLY A 432 2.52 35.61 7.03
CA GLY A 432 3.52 36.52 7.57
C GLY A 432 4.91 35.91 7.59
N ARG A 433 5.77 36.53 8.40
CA ARG A 433 7.22 36.35 8.40
C ARG A 433 7.78 36.10 9.81
N GLY A 434 6.90 35.93 10.80
CA GLY A 434 7.27 35.79 12.20
C GLY A 434 7.79 34.38 12.47
N ASP A 435 8.97 34.31 13.07
CA ASP A 435 9.53 33.10 13.71
C ASP A 435 8.91 32.90 15.11
N GLY A 436 9.15 31.74 15.71
CA GLY A 436 8.67 31.39 17.05
C GLY A 436 8.00 30.03 17.09
N GLU A 437 7.25 29.76 18.15
CA GLU A 437 6.49 28.52 18.33
C GLU A 437 5.60 28.22 17.10
N ALA A 438 5.75 27.03 16.54
CA ALA A 438 5.27 26.67 15.21
C ALA A 438 3.77 26.84 15.02
N LEU A 439 2.97 26.53 16.05
CA LEU A 439 1.50 26.55 15.94
C LEU A 439 0.88 27.89 16.37
N GLU A 440 1.50 28.62 17.30
CA GLU A 440 0.90 29.82 17.88
C GLU A 440 1.49 31.12 17.33
N GLN A 441 2.81 31.18 17.21
CA GLN A 441 3.55 32.40 16.94
C GLN A 441 4.01 32.47 15.48
N ALA A 442 4.47 31.35 14.92
CA ALA A 442 5.00 31.31 13.57
C ALA A 442 3.94 31.74 12.53
N ARG A 443 4.36 32.53 11.55
CA ARG A 443 3.57 32.92 10.39
C ARG A 443 4.42 32.61 9.16
N LEU A 444 3.86 31.84 8.24
CA LEU A 444 4.48 31.48 6.96
C LEU A 444 3.78 32.25 5.85
N THR A 445 4.38 32.30 4.67
CA THR A 445 3.78 32.89 3.47
C THR A 445 4.15 32.01 2.29
N GLU A 446 3.22 31.14 1.88
CA GLU A 446 3.40 30.24 0.73
C GLU A 446 4.63 29.33 0.88
N PRO A 447 4.66 28.48 1.93
CA PRO A 447 5.75 27.52 2.09
C PRO A 447 5.81 26.55 0.89
N ARG A 448 7.02 26.13 0.51
CA ARG A 448 7.32 25.24 -0.63
C ARG A 448 8.52 24.35 -0.32
N SER A 449 8.69 23.27 -1.08
CA SER A 449 9.84 22.34 -1.00
C SER A 449 10.22 21.99 0.44
N PRO A 450 9.30 21.36 1.20
CA PRO A 450 9.64 20.89 2.53
C PRO A 450 10.60 19.71 2.42
N GLU A 451 11.63 19.66 3.27
CA GLU A 451 12.66 18.63 3.31
C GLU A 451 12.82 18.10 4.74
N ILE A 452 12.82 16.78 4.92
CA ILE A 452 12.97 16.13 6.23
C ILE A 452 14.42 15.70 6.43
N VAL A 453 15.07 16.24 7.45
CA VAL A 453 16.44 15.87 7.83
C VAL A 453 16.44 15.54 9.32
N GLY A 454 16.52 14.26 9.65
CA GLY A 454 16.32 13.77 11.01
C GLY A 454 14.91 14.10 11.52
N ASP A 455 14.82 14.81 12.64
CA ASP A 455 13.57 15.29 13.25
C ASP A 455 13.19 16.72 12.83
N ARG A 456 13.90 17.29 11.84
CA ARG A 456 13.78 18.69 11.42
C ARG A 456 13.14 18.78 10.05
N VAL A 457 12.41 19.87 9.83
CA VAL A 457 11.88 20.21 8.51
C VAL A 457 12.49 21.51 8.02
N TYR A 458 13.10 21.46 6.85
CA TYR A 458 13.60 22.62 6.13
C TYR A 458 12.63 22.99 5.03
N PHE A 459 12.41 24.28 4.75
CA PHE A 459 11.47 24.68 3.70
C PHE A 459 11.75 26.08 3.18
N VAL A 460 11.32 26.34 1.95
CA VAL A 460 11.34 27.67 1.34
C VAL A 460 10.08 28.44 1.73
N ASP A 461 10.24 29.71 2.10
CA ASP A 461 9.14 30.57 2.55
C ASP A 461 9.20 31.99 1.94
N GLY A 462 8.02 32.59 1.78
CA GLY A 462 7.81 33.94 1.25
C GLY A 462 7.18 33.95 -0.14
N GLU A 463 6.40 35.00 -0.43
CA GLU A 463 5.77 35.26 -1.74
C GLU A 463 6.80 35.26 -2.88
N THR A 464 7.99 35.81 -2.62
CA THR A 464 9.10 35.81 -3.56
C THR A 464 10.10 34.68 -3.31
N ARG A 465 9.77 33.65 -2.52
CA ARG A 465 10.65 32.53 -2.19
C ARG A 465 12.04 32.99 -1.71
N SER A 466 12.09 33.94 -0.79
CA SER A 466 13.32 34.65 -0.42
C SER A 466 13.99 34.14 0.86
N ARG A 467 13.44 33.10 1.48
CA ARG A 467 13.89 32.60 2.79
C ARG A 467 13.88 31.09 2.82
N VAL A 468 14.85 30.55 3.55
CA VAL A 468 14.86 29.16 3.98
C VAL A 468 14.64 29.17 5.48
N ARG A 469 13.72 28.32 5.95
CA ARG A 469 13.36 28.22 7.36
C ARG A 469 13.48 26.78 7.82
N GLU A 470 13.71 26.63 9.10
CA GLU A 470 13.79 25.35 9.79
C GLU A 470 12.69 25.29 10.83
N LEU A 471 12.03 24.15 10.91
CA LEU A 471 11.21 23.73 12.03
C LEU A 471 11.97 22.66 12.79
N ALA A 472 12.29 22.94 14.05
CA ALA A 472 12.92 22.01 14.97
C ALA A 472 12.37 22.26 16.38
N ASP A 473 12.18 21.20 17.18
CA ASP A 473 11.71 21.30 18.57
C ASP A 473 10.41 22.09 18.76
N GLY A 474 9.52 22.09 17.75
CA GLY A 474 8.28 22.86 17.77
C GLY A 474 8.44 24.37 17.52
N PHE A 475 9.62 24.83 17.08
CA PHE A 475 9.89 26.23 16.75
C PHE A 475 10.29 26.38 15.29
N VAL A 476 9.71 27.39 14.63
CA VAL A 476 10.15 27.82 13.30
C VAL A 476 11.14 28.96 13.45
N ARG A 477 12.28 28.84 12.76
CA ARG A 477 13.35 29.85 12.70
C ARG A 477 13.83 30.06 11.27
N THR A 478 14.13 31.30 10.93
CA THR A 478 14.81 31.65 9.67
C THR A 478 16.27 31.23 9.77
N LEU A 479 16.75 30.47 8.79
CA LEU A 479 18.14 30.02 8.76
C LEU A 479 19.07 31.17 8.38
N GLU A 480 20.22 31.21 9.06
CA GLU A 480 21.33 32.09 8.75
C GLU A 480 22.58 31.23 8.54
N TRP A 481 23.37 31.57 7.52
CA TRP A 481 24.62 30.90 7.21
C TRP A 481 25.63 31.88 6.61
N THR A 482 26.88 31.45 6.52
CA THR A 482 27.93 32.22 5.84
C THR A 482 28.12 31.72 4.40
N GLY A 483 28.33 32.63 3.45
CA GLY A 483 28.55 32.26 2.04
C GLY A 483 27.47 32.78 1.09
N PRO A 484 27.40 32.26 -0.15
CA PRO A 484 26.41 32.68 -1.14
C PRO A 484 24.98 32.29 -0.75
N SER A 485 24.01 33.06 -1.26
CA SER A 485 22.58 32.82 -1.13
C SER A 485 21.86 33.08 -2.46
N CYS A 486 20.62 32.59 -2.56
CA CYS A 486 19.73 32.92 -3.66
C CYS A 486 18.90 34.19 -3.33
N PRO A 487 18.69 35.09 -4.29
CA PRO A 487 17.61 36.08 -4.19
C PRO A 487 16.22 35.42 -4.09
N HIS A 488 16.04 34.33 -4.84
CA HIS A 488 14.82 33.53 -4.94
C HIS A 488 15.21 32.04 -5.04
N TYR A 489 14.70 31.22 -4.12
CA TYR A 489 14.91 29.77 -4.09
C TYR A 489 13.83 29.08 -4.93
N ALA A 490 14.22 28.39 -6.00
CA ALA A 490 13.32 27.65 -6.88
C ALA A 490 13.02 26.26 -6.32
N VAL A 491 14.07 25.53 -5.95
CA VAL A 491 14.01 24.17 -5.40
C VAL A 491 14.93 24.11 -4.18
N LEU A 492 14.56 23.28 -3.21
CA LEU A 492 15.32 22.94 -2.04
C LEU A 492 15.26 21.42 -1.88
N GLU A 493 16.42 20.77 -1.89
CA GLU A 493 16.56 19.34 -1.63
C GLU A 493 17.50 19.11 -0.44
N SER A 494 17.28 18.02 0.28
CA SER A 494 18.21 17.54 1.30
C SER A 494 19.00 16.34 0.80
N GLY A 495 20.20 16.14 1.35
CA GLY A 495 20.99 14.97 1.02
C GLY A 495 22.17 14.77 1.97
N GLN A 496 22.90 13.69 1.77
CA GLN A 496 24.08 13.38 2.55
C GLN A 496 25.34 13.38 1.68
N LEU A 497 26.42 13.94 2.21
CA LEU A 497 27.73 13.93 1.57
C LEU A 497 28.81 13.73 2.62
N ASP A 498 29.62 12.68 2.46
CA ASP A 498 30.65 12.25 3.41
C ASP A 498 30.10 12.05 4.85
N GLY A 499 28.88 11.50 4.96
CA GLY A 499 28.20 11.26 6.25
C GLY A 499 27.73 12.53 6.98
N ARG A 500 27.74 13.69 6.32
CA ARG A 500 27.17 14.95 6.81
C ARG A 500 25.87 15.26 6.10
N GLU A 501 25.01 16.03 6.76
CA GLU A 501 23.73 16.49 6.22
C GLU A 501 23.90 17.83 5.49
N TRP A 502 23.32 17.92 4.30
CA TRP A 502 23.41 19.08 3.42
C TRP A 502 22.04 19.48 2.91
N LEU A 503 21.91 20.77 2.61
CA LEU A 503 20.83 21.30 1.77
C LEU A 503 21.39 21.75 0.43
N TYR A 504 20.66 21.50 -0.64
CA TYR A 504 20.96 21.92 -2.00
C TYR A 504 19.87 22.86 -2.49
N PHE A 505 20.27 23.97 -3.07
CA PHE A 505 19.37 25.01 -3.54
C PHE A 505 19.54 25.22 -5.04
N LEU A 506 18.44 25.22 -5.77
CA LEU A 506 18.37 25.80 -7.10
C LEU A 506 17.86 27.23 -6.98
N CYS A 507 18.63 28.20 -7.44
CA CYS A 507 18.19 29.60 -7.54
C CYS A 507 17.44 29.85 -8.86
N ASP A 508 16.55 30.84 -8.90
CA ASP A 508 15.88 31.28 -10.16
C ASP A 508 16.84 31.76 -11.26
N ASP A 509 18.09 32.07 -10.90
CA ASP A 509 19.15 32.48 -11.82
C ASP A 509 20.07 31.30 -12.25
N ASP A 510 19.56 30.06 -12.15
CA ASP A 510 20.21 28.79 -12.48
C ASP A 510 21.49 28.48 -11.67
N ARG A 511 21.77 29.22 -10.58
CA ARG A 511 22.85 28.86 -9.67
C ARG A 511 22.44 27.71 -8.78
N ILE A 512 23.37 26.79 -8.56
CA ILE A 512 23.22 25.71 -7.58
C ILE A 512 24.13 26.02 -6.39
N ILE A 513 23.57 26.03 -5.19
CA ILE A 513 24.28 26.30 -3.93
C ILE A 513 24.08 25.11 -2.99
N SER A 514 25.15 24.65 -2.35
CA SER A 514 25.10 23.65 -1.29
C SER A 514 25.32 24.32 0.07
N LEU A 515 24.68 23.84 1.14
CA LEU A 515 24.83 24.29 2.52
C LEU A 515 25.15 23.10 3.42
N ASP A 516 26.32 23.11 4.03
CA ASP A 516 26.69 22.18 5.09
C ASP A 516 25.97 22.63 6.37
N LEU A 517 24.99 21.82 6.82
CA LEU A 517 24.17 22.15 7.99
C LEU A 517 24.99 22.17 9.28
N ALA A 518 26.00 21.32 9.39
CA ALA A 518 26.87 21.25 10.56
C ALA A 518 27.81 22.45 10.62
N ALA A 519 28.35 22.89 9.48
CA ALA A 519 29.27 24.03 9.41
C ALA A 519 28.57 25.38 9.35
N GLY A 520 27.27 25.44 9.02
CA GLY A 520 26.54 26.70 8.81
C GLY A 520 27.14 27.53 7.68
N ARG A 521 27.63 26.86 6.63
CA ARG A 521 28.36 27.49 5.52
C ARG A 521 27.87 26.96 4.19
N SER A 522 27.51 27.89 3.30
CA SER A 522 27.17 27.57 1.93
C SER A 522 28.35 27.72 0.97
N THR A 523 28.26 27.00 -0.14
CA THR A 523 29.22 26.98 -1.23
C THR A 523 28.48 27.09 -2.56
N LEU A 524 29.03 27.85 -3.50
CA LEU A 524 28.53 27.89 -4.87
C LEU A 524 28.98 26.61 -5.59
N THR A 525 28.03 25.71 -5.85
CA THR A 525 28.26 24.40 -6.46
C THR A 525 28.40 24.51 -7.98
N SER A 526 27.47 25.23 -8.63
CA SER A 526 27.44 25.40 -10.08
C SER A 526 26.90 26.78 -10.49
N THR A 527 27.29 27.25 -11.67
CA THR A 527 26.76 28.46 -12.31
C THR A 527 26.48 28.20 -13.79
N PRO A 528 25.46 28.84 -14.39
CA PRO A 528 25.13 28.67 -15.80
C PRO A 528 26.22 29.18 -16.76
N ARG A 529 27.20 29.96 -16.28
CA ARG A 529 28.28 30.56 -17.09
C ARG A 529 29.45 29.61 -17.38
N ALA A 530 29.36 28.32 -17.05
CA ALA A 530 30.29 27.36 -17.64
C ALA A 530 30.03 27.29 -19.16
N PRO A 531 31.06 27.37 -20.03
CA PRO A 531 30.90 27.36 -21.51
C PRO A 531 30.10 26.17 -22.08
N LEU A 532 29.90 25.12 -21.28
CA LEU A 532 29.13 23.91 -21.61
C LEU A 532 27.63 24.03 -21.29
N LEU A 533 27.24 24.93 -20.37
CA LEU A 533 25.90 24.99 -19.77
C LEU A 533 25.05 26.17 -20.22
N ALA A 534 25.61 27.18 -20.88
CA ALA A 534 24.83 28.21 -21.57
C ALA A 534 24.42 27.70 -22.97
N ASP A 535 23.28 28.18 -23.48
CA ASP A 535 22.95 27.97 -24.89
C ASP A 535 24.09 28.51 -25.78
N ARG A 536 24.66 27.68 -26.64
CA ARG A 536 25.86 28.01 -27.43
C ARG A 536 25.63 29.14 -28.44
N GLN A 537 24.38 29.39 -28.84
CA GLN A 537 24.04 30.40 -29.85
C GLN A 537 23.64 31.74 -29.24
N THR A 538 22.97 31.72 -28.09
CA THR A 538 22.34 32.89 -27.47
C THR A 538 23.02 33.33 -26.17
N GLY A 539 23.78 32.44 -25.52
CA GLY A 539 24.34 32.68 -24.18
C GLY A 539 23.27 32.76 -23.08
N ALA A 540 22.02 32.39 -23.38
CA ALA A 540 20.91 32.43 -22.45
C ALA A 540 21.00 31.31 -21.39
N PRO A 541 20.48 31.54 -20.18
CA PRO A 541 20.31 30.48 -19.18
C PRO A 541 19.41 29.37 -19.72
N ARG A 542 19.72 28.11 -19.42
CA ARG A 542 18.91 26.97 -19.88
C ARG A 542 17.62 26.78 -19.08
N GLY A 543 17.48 27.47 -17.94
CA GLY A 543 16.26 27.44 -17.13
C GLY A 543 16.09 26.09 -16.44
N TYR A 544 16.96 25.79 -15.48
CA TYR A 544 16.92 24.54 -14.72
C TYR A 544 15.58 24.38 -14.00
N LYS A 545 15.09 23.14 -13.93
CA LYS A 545 13.74 22.83 -13.43
C LYS A 545 13.76 22.06 -12.12
N ALA A 546 14.65 21.09 -12.01
CA ALA A 546 14.79 20.20 -10.86
C ALA A 546 16.28 19.93 -10.58
N ILE A 547 16.59 19.65 -9.33
CA ILE A 547 17.89 19.13 -8.87
C ILE A 547 17.61 17.90 -8.01
N GLU A 548 18.53 16.94 -7.97
CA GLU A 548 18.35 15.74 -7.16
C GLU A 548 19.71 15.23 -6.63
N PRO A 549 19.98 15.32 -5.32
CA PRO A 549 21.21 14.79 -4.72
C PRO A 549 21.13 13.28 -4.49
N THR A 550 22.20 12.56 -4.79
CA THR A 550 22.29 11.10 -4.54
C THR A 550 23.18 10.81 -3.32
N HIS A 551 22.93 9.70 -2.60
CA HIS A 551 23.76 9.29 -1.45
C HIS A 551 25.20 8.94 -1.82
N ASP A 552 25.45 8.58 -3.08
CA ASP A 552 26.79 8.30 -3.55
C ASP A 552 27.64 9.57 -3.76
N GLY A 553 27.06 10.77 -3.64
CA GLY A 553 27.74 12.06 -3.77
C GLY A 553 27.66 12.69 -5.17
N ARG A 554 26.68 12.30 -5.99
CA ARG A 554 26.31 13.03 -7.22
C ARG A 554 25.21 14.04 -6.93
N LEU A 555 25.08 15.01 -7.82
CA LEU A 555 23.97 15.94 -7.89
C LEU A 555 23.50 16.00 -9.34
N LEU A 556 22.29 15.52 -9.58
CA LEU A 556 21.65 15.49 -10.88
C LEU A 556 20.82 16.77 -11.07
N PHE A 557 20.68 17.26 -12.30
CA PHE A 557 19.80 18.39 -12.59
C PHE A 557 19.26 18.34 -14.02
N ALA A 558 18.01 18.76 -14.20
CA ALA A 558 17.35 18.84 -15.49
C ALA A 558 17.33 20.29 -16.02
N ASP A 559 17.67 20.45 -17.30
CA ASP A 559 17.61 21.74 -17.98
C ASP A 559 16.26 21.98 -18.68
N GLY A 560 16.03 23.19 -19.21
CA GLY A 560 14.76 23.54 -19.85
C GLY A 560 14.46 22.80 -21.15
N GLY A 561 15.41 22.03 -21.70
CA GLY A 561 15.21 21.09 -22.80
C GLY A 561 14.98 19.64 -22.33
N SER A 562 14.81 19.44 -21.02
CA SER A 562 14.68 18.13 -20.38
C SER A 562 15.91 17.22 -20.53
N ALA A 563 17.08 17.79 -20.82
CA ALA A 563 18.34 17.06 -20.75
C ALA A 563 18.80 16.96 -19.28
N ILE A 564 19.42 15.83 -18.92
CA ILE A 564 19.86 15.54 -17.55
C ILE A 564 21.38 15.65 -17.49
N TRP A 565 21.84 16.33 -16.44
CA TRP A 565 23.23 16.59 -16.16
C TRP A 565 23.61 16.06 -14.79
N GLU A 566 24.86 15.67 -14.65
CA GLU A 566 25.45 15.11 -13.44
C GLU A 566 26.64 15.96 -12.98
N LEU A 567 26.69 16.25 -11.68
CA LEU A 567 27.80 16.87 -10.99
C LEU A 567 28.32 15.91 -9.93
N ARG A 568 29.63 15.64 -9.92
CA ARG A 568 30.27 14.95 -8.80
C ARG A 568 30.63 15.96 -7.72
N LEU A 569 30.06 15.80 -6.53
CA LEU A 569 30.31 16.68 -5.38
C LEU A 569 31.62 16.31 -4.68
N ARG A 570 32.25 17.33 -4.09
CA ARG A 570 33.39 17.20 -3.19
C ARG A 570 32.93 17.53 -1.77
N GLY A 571 33.62 17.01 -0.76
CA GLY A 571 33.29 17.27 0.65
C GLY A 571 33.31 18.74 1.11
N ASP A 572 33.74 19.71 0.27
CA ASP A 572 33.62 21.15 0.52
C ASP A 572 32.38 21.80 -0.13
N GLY A 573 31.51 20.99 -0.74
CA GLY A 573 30.28 21.42 -1.43
C GLY A 573 30.51 21.91 -2.86
N ARG A 574 31.75 21.96 -3.36
CA ARG A 574 32.04 22.27 -4.77
C ARG A 574 31.85 21.03 -5.63
N ALA A 575 31.60 21.24 -6.91
CA ALA A 575 31.49 20.15 -7.88
C ALA A 575 32.64 20.12 -8.88
N HIS A 576 32.84 18.95 -9.49
CA HIS A 576 33.59 18.81 -10.73
C HIS A 576 32.81 19.40 -11.92
N ALA A 577 33.43 19.41 -13.11
CA ALA A 577 32.74 19.86 -14.32
C ALA A 577 31.48 19.00 -14.57
N PRO A 578 30.35 19.63 -14.96
CA PRO A 578 29.12 18.91 -15.26
C PRO A 578 29.31 18.00 -16.46
N ARG A 579 28.75 16.79 -16.37
CA ARG A 579 28.66 15.82 -17.46
C ARG A 579 27.20 15.67 -17.86
N ARG A 580 26.91 15.66 -19.15
CA ARG A 580 25.56 15.35 -19.64
C ARG A 580 25.39 13.83 -19.64
N VAL A 581 24.29 13.35 -19.06
CA VAL A 581 24.00 11.91 -18.89
C VAL A 581 22.77 11.47 -19.68
N TYR A 582 21.90 12.42 -20.03
CA TYR A 582 20.77 12.20 -20.93
C TYR A 582 20.56 13.43 -21.81
N ASP A 583 20.46 13.21 -23.12
CA ASP A 583 20.42 14.28 -24.11
C ASP A 583 18.99 14.68 -24.51
N ASN A 584 18.00 13.85 -24.17
CA ASN A 584 16.58 14.02 -24.54
C ASN A 584 16.33 14.11 -26.05
N LEU A 585 17.04 13.29 -26.82
CA LEU A 585 17.00 13.29 -28.29
C LEU A 585 16.18 12.14 -28.90
N GLY A 586 15.49 11.35 -28.07
CA GLY A 586 14.66 10.24 -28.52
C GLY A 586 13.64 10.64 -29.59
N GLU A 587 13.31 9.68 -30.45
CA GLU A 587 12.45 9.89 -31.62
C GLU A 587 11.05 10.38 -31.21
N ASP A 588 10.44 9.68 -30.24
CA ASP A 588 9.06 9.90 -29.81
C ASP A 588 8.92 10.25 -28.33
N LEU A 589 7.81 10.88 -27.96
CA LEU A 589 7.45 11.10 -26.54
C LEU A 589 7.05 9.79 -25.86
N LEU A 590 6.50 8.87 -26.64
CA LEU A 590 6.21 7.52 -26.25
C LEU A 590 6.02 6.67 -27.51
N PRO A 591 6.88 5.68 -27.76
CA PRO A 591 6.70 4.73 -28.86
C PRO A 591 5.39 3.94 -28.68
N ASP A 592 4.51 3.94 -29.68
CA ASP A 592 3.19 3.29 -29.63
C ASP A 592 2.90 2.37 -30.82
N GLU A 593 3.94 1.99 -31.57
CA GLU A 593 3.82 1.01 -32.64
C GLU A 593 3.65 -0.41 -32.07
N PHE A 594 3.04 -1.29 -32.88
CA PHE A 594 2.79 -2.66 -32.44
C PHE A 594 4.09 -3.41 -32.16
N GLY A 595 4.15 -4.06 -30.99
CA GLY A 595 5.33 -4.78 -30.53
C GLY A 595 6.30 -3.92 -29.71
N GLN A 596 6.15 -2.60 -29.71
CA GLN A 596 6.94 -1.71 -28.85
C GLN A 596 6.36 -1.69 -27.44
N THR A 597 7.17 -2.06 -26.45
CA THR A 597 6.80 -2.10 -25.04
C THR A 597 7.98 -1.73 -24.18
N TYR A 598 7.73 -1.27 -22.95
CA TYR A 598 8.79 -1.04 -21.99
C TYR A 598 9.60 -2.31 -21.69
N PRO A 599 10.92 -2.18 -21.41
CA PRO A 599 11.68 -0.93 -21.27
C PRO A 599 12.07 -0.30 -22.63
N PHE A 600 12.21 1.04 -22.68
CA PHE A 600 12.64 1.79 -23.87
C PHE A 600 14.03 2.39 -23.70
N GLY A 601 14.83 2.40 -24.76
CA GLY A 601 16.12 3.06 -24.82
C GLY A 601 16.03 4.58 -24.92
N PHE A 602 17.13 5.26 -24.63
CA PHE A 602 17.23 6.73 -24.69
C PHE A 602 17.02 7.34 -26.09
N ASP A 603 17.27 6.54 -27.13
CA ASP A 603 17.13 6.96 -28.53
C ASP A 603 15.70 6.72 -29.06
N GLU A 604 14.92 5.85 -28.41
CA GLU A 604 13.53 5.58 -28.77
C GLU A 604 12.56 6.60 -28.12
N MET A 605 12.78 6.91 -26.84
CA MET A 605 11.87 7.73 -26.04
C MET A 605 12.53 9.01 -25.52
N ARG A 606 11.81 10.14 -25.61
CA ARG A 606 12.14 11.42 -24.97
C ARG A 606 11.06 11.95 -24.04
N PHE A 607 11.47 12.80 -23.10
CA PHE A 607 10.57 13.55 -22.21
C PHE A 607 10.15 14.87 -22.84
N GLU A 608 8.90 15.25 -22.63
CA GLU A 608 8.42 16.56 -23.06
C GLU A 608 8.89 17.65 -22.12
N GLN A 609 8.63 17.47 -20.81
CA GLN A 609 9.00 18.44 -19.79
C GLN A 609 9.27 17.74 -18.46
N ILE A 610 10.55 17.64 -18.07
CA ILE A 610 10.91 17.24 -16.72
C ILE A 610 10.52 18.38 -15.76
N VAL A 611 9.62 18.07 -14.83
CA VAL A 611 9.18 19.03 -13.80
C VAL A 611 9.66 18.68 -12.40
N ASP A 612 9.99 17.41 -12.17
CA ASP A 612 10.47 16.92 -10.88
C ASP A 612 11.32 15.65 -11.07
N MET A 613 12.22 15.37 -10.12
CA MET A 613 13.11 14.21 -10.13
C MET A 613 13.37 13.71 -8.71
N GLU A 614 13.39 12.39 -8.52
CA GLU A 614 13.65 11.73 -7.23
C GLU A 614 14.59 10.54 -7.43
N TRP A 615 15.65 10.42 -6.64
CA TRP A 615 16.53 9.27 -6.68
C TRP A 615 15.90 8.09 -5.94
N VAL A 616 15.92 6.91 -6.55
CA VAL A 616 15.40 5.68 -5.94
C VAL A 616 16.57 4.79 -5.57
N GLU A 617 17.06 4.89 -4.33
CA GLU A 617 18.28 4.24 -3.85
C GLU A 617 18.24 2.73 -4.01
N ARG A 618 17.05 2.15 -3.79
CA ARG A 618 16.77 0.73 -3.95
C ARG A 618 17.21 0.17 -5.32
N TYR A 619 17.17 1.03 -6.32
CA TYR A 619 17.36 0.75 -7.73
C TYR A 619 18.60 1.46 -8.30
N GLY A 620 19.10 2.50 -7.64
CA GLY A 620 20.18 3.32 -8.20
C GLY A 620 19.75 4.00 -9.50
N ALA A 621 18.49 4.41 -9.57
CA ALA A 621 17.86 4.97 -10.76
C ALA A 621 17.09 6.25 -10.42
N LEU A 622 16.85 7.08 -11.43
CA LEU A 622 16.20 8.37 -11.28
C LEU A 622 14.73 8.29 -11.68
N LEU A 623 13.81 8.51 -10.75
CA LEU A 623 12.40 8.67 -11.04
C LEU A 623 12.12 10.09 -11.53
N ILE A 624 11.49 10.21 -12.69
CA ILE A 624 11.20 11.47 -13.36
C ILE A 624 9.71 11.69 -13.46
N GLN A 625 9.29 12.91 -13.13
CA GLN A 625 7.98 13.44 -13.46
C GLN A 625 8.02 14.17 -14.80
N ASP A 626 7.50 13.54 -15.85
CA ASP A 626 7.38 14.12 -17.20
C ASP A 626 5.98 14.70 -17.42
N GLN A 627 5.90 15.99 -17.70
CA GLN A 627 4.66 16.71 -17.96
C GLN A 627 4.45 16.96 -19.46
N GLN A 628 3.52 16.24 -20.07
CA GLN A 628 3.20 16.44 -21.49
C GLN A 628 2.28 17.64 -21.73
N ALA A 629 2.30 18.30 -22.88
CA ALA A 629 1.41 19.43 -23.24
C ALA A 629 -0.02 18.99 -23.62
N LEU A 630 -0.99 19.90 -23.51
CA LEU A 630 -2.32 19.68 -24.10
C LEU A 630 -2.26 20.03 -25.59
N GLY A 631 -2.61 19.06 -26.45
CA GLY A 631 -2.81 19.29 -27.87
C GLY A 631 -3.83 20.40 -28.16
N GLY A 632 -3.54 21.22 -29.18
CA GLY A 632 -4.35 22.39 -29.51
C GLY A 632 -5.68 22.04 -30.17
N GLY A 633 -6.80 22.55 -29.65
CA GLY A 633 -8.02 22.66 -30.44
C GLY A 633 -9.34 22.94 -29.74
N ASN A 634 -9.52 22.61 -28.45
CA ASN A 634 -10.83 22.76 -27.81
C ASN A 634 -10.76 23.21 -26.35
N SER A 635 -10.92 24.52 -26.12
CA SER A 635 -10.96 25.21 -24.82
C SER A 635 -11.88 24.58 -23.77
N ARG A 636 -12.89 23.81 -24.19
CA ARG A 636 -13.82 23.09 -23.29
C ARG A 636 -13.20 21.81 -22.70
N LEU A 637 -12.26 21.18 -23.40
CA LEU A 637 -11.54 19.97 -22.96
C LEU A 637 -10.37 20.33 -22.00
N HIS A 638 -9.82 21.54 -22.08
CA HIS A 638 -8.76 22.02 -21.18
C HIS A 638 -9.18 22.25 -19.72
N ARG A 639 -10.48 22.30 -19.39
CA ARG A 639 -10.98 22.54 -18.01
C ARG A 639 -11.13 21.25 -17.19
N GLU A 640 -11.09 20.09 -17.83
CA GLU A 640 -11.38 18.78 -17.22
C GLU A 640 -10.19 17.80 -17.34
N GLU A 641 -9.30 17.98 -18.31
CA GLU A 641 -8.12 17.14 -18.52
C GLU A 641 -6.97 17.53 -17.60
N THR A 642 -6.61 16.61 -16.71
CA THR A 642 -5.57 16.86 -15.73
C THR A 642 -4.52 15.75 -15.62
N GLU A 643 -4.52 14.85 -16.59
CA GLU A 643 -3.79 13.58 -16.57
C GLU A 643 -2.63 13.61 -17.55
N ARG A 644 -1.70 14.54 -17.30
CA ARG A 644 -0.58 14.87 -18.21
C ARG A 644 0.79 14.46 -17.64
N ILE A 645 0.79 13.76 -16.50
CA ILE A 645 1.97 13.51 -15.69
C ILE A 645 2.36 12.04 -15.79
N HIS A 646 3.48 11.76 -16.43
CA HIS A 646 4.01 10.42 -16.57
C HIS A 646 5.19 10.24 -15.63
N LEU A 647 5.16 9.18 -14.83
CA LEU A 647 6.28 8.81 -13.98
C LEU A 647 7.14 7.75 -14.67
N ARG A 648 8.42 8.07 -14.82
CA ARG A 648 9.38 7.31 -15.62
C ARG A 648 10.63 7.05 -14.79
N LEU A 649 10.96 5.78 -14.55
CA LEU A 649 12.20 5.41 -13.90
C LEU A 649 13.30 5.34 -14.97
N VAL A 650 14.35 6.12 -14.79
CA VAL A 650 15.46 6.27 -15.74
C VAL A 650 16.71 5.64 -15.15
N ASP A 651 17.15 4.57 -15.79
CA ASP A 651 18.45 3.97 -15.57
C ASP A 651 19.49 4.65 -16.45
N LEU A 652 20.32 5.47 -15.81
CA LEU A 652 21.38 6.22 -16.49
C LEU A 652 22.56 5.32 -16.92
N ASP A 653 22.76 4.19 -16.28
CA ASP A 653 23.93 3.31 -16.49
C ASP A 653 23.68 2.32 -17.64
N ASN A 654 22.44 1.85 -17.76
CA ASN A 654 22.01 0.96 -18.85
C ASN A 654 21.22 1.70 -19.95
N ARG A 655 21.08 3.03 -19.84
CA ARG A 655 20.39 3.90 -20.82
C ARG A 655 18.93 3.49 -21.10
N MET A 656 18.24 3.07 -20.04
CA MET A 656 16.87 2.55 -20.11
C MET A 656 15.86 3.42 -19.40
N ILE A 657 14.64 3.42 -19.93
CA ILE A 657 13.48 4.09 -19.37
C ILE A 657 12.42 3.03 -19.11
N LEU A 658 11.92 2.99 -17.88
CA LEU A 658 10.85 2.12 -17.40
C LEU A 658 9.67 2.98 -16.92
N PRO A 659 8.43 2.48 -16.94
CA PRO A 659 7.31 3.21 -16.37
C PRO A 659 7.26 2.96 -14.86
N TRP A 660 6.77 3.92 -14.08
CA TRP A 660 6.51 3.72 -12.65
C TRP A 660 5.01 3.55 -12.41
N VAL A 661 4.55 2.31 -12.23
CA VAL A 661 3.12 1.99 -12.25
C VAL A 661 2.69 1.06 -11.14
N LYS A 662 1.43 1.20 -10.73
CA LYS A 662 0.78 0.21 -9.88
C LYS A 662 0.38 -1.02 -10.71
N ALA A 663 0.47 -2.21 -10.13
CA ALA A 663 -0.08 -3.46 -10.71
C ALA A 663 -1.62 -3.54 -10.62
N ILE A 664 -2.36 -2.50 -11.04
CA ILE A 664 -3.83 -2.51 -11.02
C ILE A 664 -4.44 -2.39 -12.42
N PRO A 665 -5.54 -3.13 -12.69
CA PRO A 665 -6.39 -2.93 -13.86
C PRO A 665 -7.17 -1.61 -13.74
N HIS A 666 -7.17 -0.79 -14.78
CA HIS A 666 -7.77 0.55 -14.77
C HIS A 666 -8.97 0.69 -15.72
N SER A 667 -9.89 1.60 -15.41
CA SER A 667 -11.21 1.72 -16.06
C SER A 667 -11.26 2.70 -17.26
N GLU A 668 -12.16 2.42 -18.22
CA GLU A 668 -12.35 3.08 -19.52
C GLU A 668 -12.76 4.58 -19.47
N ALA A 669 -13.33 5.05 -18.35
CA ALA A 669 -14.07 6.32 -18.31
C ALA A 669 -13.20 7.54 -18.68
N PHE A 670 -11.94 7.55 -18.23
CA PHE A 670 -11.05 8.69 -18.44
C PHE A 670 -10.50 8.73 -19.88
N HIS A 671 -10.12 7.58 -20.43
CA HIS A 671 -9.61 7.51 -21.79
C HIS A 671 -10.72 7.77 -22.84
N MET A 672 -11.96 7.33 -22.63
CA MET A 672 -13.05 7.64 -23.56
C MET A 672 -13.38 9.14 -23.64
N TRP A 673 -13.17 9.89 -22.55
CA TRP A 673 -13.35 11.34 -22.53
C TRP A 673 -12.23 12.05 -23.32
N ASN A 674 -11.00 11.55 -23.20
CA ASN A 674 -9.79 12.16 -23.76
C ASN A 674 -9.41 11.64 -25.16
N ALA A 675 -10.03 10.56 -25.65
CA ALA A 675 -9.78 10.04 -27.00
C ALA A 675 -10.01 11.10 -28.11
N LYS A 676 -10.74 12.18 -27.81
CA LYS A 676 -10.98 13.32 -28.71
C LYS A 676 -9.85 14.35 -28.75
N THR A 677 -8.91 14.32 -27.82
CA THR A 677 -7.81 15.30 -27.71
C THR A 677 -6.48 14.82 -28.23
N LYS A 678 -6.34 13.52 -28.55
CA LYS A 678 -5.07 12.88 -28.95
C LYS A 678 -3.94 13.09 -27.93
N ASN A 679 -4.28 13.37 -26.67
CA ASN A 679 -3.31 13.51 -25.58
C ASN A 679 -2.98 12.14 -24.99
N PHE A 680 -1.74 11.98 -24.53
CA PHE A 680 -1.38 10.89 -23.64
C PHE A 680 -1.98 11.16 -22.25
N VAL A 681 -2.49 10.12 -21.60
CA VAL A 681 -3.32 10.20 -20.39
C VAL A 681 -2.70 9.34 -19.29
N SER A 682 -2.42 9.95 -18.15
CA SER A 682 -1.82 9.30 -16.98
C SER A 682 -2.76 9.33 -15.77
N TYR A 683 -2.74 8.31 -14.90
CA TYR A 683 -3.52 8.36 -13.65
C TYR A 683 -3.04 9.44 -12.66
N TYR A 684 -1.85 10.01 -12.85
CA TYR A 684 -1.34 11.11 -12.07
C TYR A 684 -1.92 12.44 -12.53
N HIS A 685 -2.48 13.15 -11.56
CA HIS A 685 -2.81 14.55 -11.70
C HIS A 685 -1.60 15.42 -11.35
N LEU A 686 -1.52 16.64 -11.89
CA LEU A 686 -0.48 17.61 -11.54
C LEU A 686 -0.32 17.72 -10.01
N GLY A 687 0.89 17.40 -9.56
CA GLY A 687 1.23 17.26 -8.16
C GLY A 687 2.73 17.33 -7.92
N ALA A 688 3.09 17.06 -6.67
CA ALA A 688 4.45 16.85 -6.21
C ALA A 688 4.61 15.42 -5.70
N MET A 689 5.80 14.85 -5.87
CA MET A 689 6.18 13.53 -5.38
C MET A 689 7.17 13.60 -4.23
N ALA A 690 7.30 12.48 -3.51
CA ALA A 690 8.43 12.14 -2.67
C ALA A 690 8.51 10.60 -2.55
N ILE A 691 9.71 10.03 -2.45
CA ILE A 691 9.92 8.58 -2.32
C ILE A 691 10.36 8.22 -0.90
N ALA A 692 9.65 7.27 -0.27
CA ALA A 692 10.11 6.65 0.96
C ALA A 692 11.24 5.66 0.63
N ARG A 693 12.46 6.02 1.00
CA ARG A 693 13.69 5.28 0.65
C ARG A 693 13.64 3.79 1.00
N ASP A 694 13.14 3.43 2.18
CA ASP A 694 13.28 2.07 2.71
C ASP A 694 12.38 1.06 1.97
N ASP A 695 11.18 1.48 1.55
CA ASP A 695 10.20 0.63 0.87
C ASP A 695 9.92 1.01 -0.60
N ALA A 696 10.55 2.08 -1.09
CA ALA A 696 10.36 2.69 -2.41
C ALA A 696 8.90 3.07 -2.72
N SER A 697 8.09 3.33 -1.69
CA SER A 697 6.72 3.83 -1.92
C SER A 697 6.71 5.31 -2.26
N LEU A 698 5.90 5.65 -3.26
CA LEU A 698 5.67 7.00 -3.74
C LEU A 698 4.56 7.67 -2.93
N VAL A 699 4.84 8.83 -2.37
CA VAL A 699 3.83 9.74 -1.83
C VAL A 699 3.54 10.83 -2.86
N TRP A 700 2.27 10.99 -3.22
CA TRP A 700 1.82 11.98 -4.20
C TRP A 700 0.84 12.97 -3.60
N VAL A 701 1.07 14.27 -3.81
CA VAL A 701 0.15 15.35 -3.41
C VAL A 701 -0.32 16.10 -4.65
N GLU A 702 -1.63 16.10 -4.90
CA GLU A 702 -2.20 16.84 -6.02
C GLU A 702 -2.25 18.36 -5.73
N HIS A 703 -1.85 19.18 -6.70
CA HIS A 703 -1.77 20.64 -6.51
C HIS A 703 -3.15 21.28 -6.36
N ASP A 704 -4.10 20.96 -7.23
CA ASP A 704 -5.40 21.63 -7.28
C ASP A 704 -6.55 20.86 -6.59
N ARG A 705 -6.25 19.74 -5.95
CA ARG A 705 -7.23 18.95 -5.19
C ARG A 705 -6.69 18.66 -3.80
N SER A 706 -7.58 18.44 -2.85
CA SER A 706 -7.18 17.91 -1.54
C SER A 706 -7.05 16.40 -1.65
N ARG A 707 -6.05 15.94 -2.41
CA ARG A 707 -5.79 14.52 -2.61
C ARG A 707 -4.33 14.20 -2.35
N VAL A 708 -4.13 13.23 -1.46
CA VAL A 708 -2.83 12.68 -1.12
C VAL A 708 -2.95 11.18 -1.15
N PHE A 709 -2.04 10.49 -1.81
CA PHE A 709 -2.02 9.03 -1.83
C PHE A 709 -0.59 8.50 -1.75
N ARG A 710 -0.47 7.29 -1.21
CA ARG A 710 0.75 6.50 -1.19
C ARG A 710 0.56 5.32 -2.14
N GLN A 711 1.44 5.21 -3.11
CA GLN A 711 1.55 4.06 -4.01
C GLN A 711 2.78 3.26 -3.60
N ALA A 712 2.68 1.94 -3.53
CA ALA A 712 3.81 1.07 -3.27
C ALA A 712 4.82 1.09 -4.42
N ASP A 713 5.92 0.36 -4.26
CA ASP A 713 6.99 0.22 -5.25
C ASP A 713 6.45 0.00 -6.67
N GLY A 714 6.63 1.01 -7.52
CA GLY A 714 6.11 1.02 -8.89
C GLY A 714 6.82 0.04 -9.80
N LEU A 715 8.09 -0.29 -9.52
CA LEU A 715 8.84 -1.25 -10.34
C LEU A 715 8.42 -2.68 -10.05
N LEU A 716 8.10 -2.99 -8.78
CA LEU A 716 7.42 -4.25 -8.45
C LEU A 716 6.06 -4.34 -9.16
N GLY A 717 5.34 -3.21 -9.25
CA GLY A 717 4.11 -3.12 -10.03
C GLY A 717 4.30 -3.51 -11.49
N VAL A 718 5.37 -3.04 -12.13
CA VAL A 718 5.78 -3.41 -13.49
C VAL A 718 6.05 -4.92 -13.62
N GLN A 719 6.86 -5.49 -12.73
CA GLN A 719 7.24 -6.91 -12.78
C GLN A 719 6.03 -7.85 -12.61
N LYS A 720 4.99 -7.41 -11.90
CA LYS A 720 3.77 -8.19 -11.70
C LYS A 720 2.85 -8.17 -12.92
N LEU A 721 2.97 -7.16 -13.79
CA LEU A 721 2.18 -7.06 -15.02
C LEU A 721 2.76 -7.97 -16.10
N GLY A 722 2.01 -9.00 -16.49
CA GLY A 722 2.25 -9.75 -17.72
C GLY A 722 1.08 -9.50 -18.66
N ASN A 723 1.27 -8.65 -19.66
CA ASN A 723 0.25 -8.34 -20.64
C ASN A 723 0.85 -8.44 -22.06
N MET A 724 -0.01 -8.59 -23.07
CA MET A 724 0.40 -8.55 -24.47
C MET A 724 -0.17 -7.30 -25.15
N HIS A 725 0.68 -6.59 -25.88
CA HIS A 725 0.21 -5.53 -26.76
C HIS A 725 -0.45 -6.18 -27.99
N THR A 726 -1.75 -5.96 -28.20
CA THR A 726 -2.44 -6.43 -29.42
C THR A 726 -2.89 -5.26 -30.30
N HIS A 727 -2.94 -5.47 -31.62
CA HIS A 727 -3.46 -4.52 -32.60
C HIS A 727 -4.97 -4.21 -32.45
N TYR A 728 -5.71 -4.97 -31.63
CA TYR A 728 -7.17 -5.08 -31.72
C TYR A 728 -7.97 -4.42 -30.58
N GLY A 729 -7.30 -3.74 -29.62
CA GLY A 729 -7.93 -2.96 -28.56
C GLY A 729 -7.74 -1.45 -28.77
N ALA A 730 -8.81 -0.72 -29.10
CA ALA A 730 -8.78 0.66 -29.60
C ALA A 730 -8.55 1.77 -28.53
N ILE A 731 -7.86 1.47 -27.42
CA ILE A 731 -7.59 2.39 -26.31
C ILE A 731 -6.10 2.32 -25.97
N HIS A 732 -5.34 3.33 -26.39
CA HIS A 732 -3.89 3.41 -26.16
C HIS A 732 -3.63 3.66 -24.67
N HIS A 733 -3.04 2.68 -23.98
CA HIS A 733 -2.50 2.90 -22.64
C HIS A 733 -1.00 3.05 -22.71
N PHE A 734 -0.52 4.13 -22.13
CA PHE A 734 0.81 4.71 -22.39
C PHE A 734 1.96 4.08 -21.60
N ASN A 735 1.70 2.86 -21.10
CA ASN A 735 2.64 1.98 -20.41
C ASN A 735 2.44 0.55 -20.93
N PRO A 736 2.61 0.28 -22.25
CA PRO A 736 2.50 -1.08 -22.75
C PRO A 736 3.61 -1.92 -22.10
N MET A 737 3.19 -2.89 -21.29
CA MET A 737 4.08 -3.85 -20.62
C MET A 737 3.89 -5.20 -21.27
N SER A 738 4.93 -5.72 -21.93
CA SER A 738 4.96 -7.09 -22.42
C SER A 738 5.29 -8.06 -21.28
N SER A 739 4.90 -9.33 -21.46
CA SER A 739 5.41 -10.43 -20.62
C SER A 739 6.94 -10.48 -20.63
N ASP A 740 7.56 -10.17 -21.77
CA ASP A 740 9.02 -10.21 -21.94
C ASP A 740 9.71 -9.09 -21.16
N GLY A 741 9.20 -7.85 -21.23
CA GLY A 741 9.71 -6.73 -20.43
C GLY A 741 9.57 -6.98 -18.93
N SER A 742 8.46 -7.62 -18.52
CA SER A 742 8.24 -8.07 -17.14
C SER A 742 9.20 -9.16 -16.70
N ALA A 743 9.47 -10.15 -17.57
CA ALA A 743 10.43 -11.21 -17.32
C ALA A 743 11.86 -10.66 -17.23
N TRP A 744 12.25 -9.79 -18.17
CA TRP A 744 13.54 -9.11 -18.17
C TRP A 744 13.76 -8.33 -16.88
N LEU A 745 12.75 -7.57 -16.42
CA LEU A 745 12.83 -6.82 -15.17
C LEU A 745 13.04 -7.75 -13.98
N GLY A 746 12.36 -8.91 -13.99
CA GLY A 746 12.63 -9.99 -13.04
C GLY A 746 14.08 -10.43 -13.10
N SER A 747 14.60 -10.83 -14.25
CA SER A 747 15.96 -11.35 -14.37
C SER A 747 17.06 -10.34 -14.02
N ASN A 748 16.81 -9.03 -14.18
CA ASN A 748 17.85 -8.00 -14.09
C ASN A 748 17.77 -7.10 -12.86
N TRP A 749 16.56 -6.71 -12.43
CA TRP A 749 16.37 -5.74 -11.33
C TRP A 749 15.83 -6.37 -10.05
N ARG A 750 15.16 -7.53 -10.18
CA ARG A 750 14.59 -8.31 -9.06
C ARG A 750 13.84 -7.46 -8.02
N PRO A 751 12.88 -6.61 -8.41
CA PRO A 751 12.15 -5.79 -7.43
C PRO A 751 11.37 -6.68 -6.41
N ASP A 752 11.07 -7.93 -6.77
CA ASP A 752 10.53 -8.97 -5.89
C ASP A 752 11.38 -9.26 -4.64
N ARG A 753 12.70 -9.04 -4.67
CA ARG A 753 13.58 -9.27 -3.50
C ARG A 753 13.18 -8.44 -2.29
N TYR A 754 12.56 -7.29 -2.54
CA TYR A 754 12.13 -6.36 -1.52
C TYR A 754 10.68 -6.52 -1.06
N MET A 755 9.97 -7.56 -1.52
CA MET A 755 8.57 -7.79 -1.14
C MET A 755 8.35 -7.89 0.37
N GLY A 756 9.38 -8.27 1.14
CA GLY A 756 9.33 -8.37 2.61
C GLY A 756 9.44 -7.03 3.34
N THR A 757 9.94 -5.98 2.69
CA THR A 757 10.08 -4.61 3.27
C THR A 757 9.09 -3.62 2.67
N ARG A 758 8.17 -4.08 1.82
CA ARG A 758 7.12 -3.26 1.22
C ARG A 758 6.17 -2.71 2.28
N HIS A 759 5.70 -1.48 2.09
CA HIS A 759 4.61 -0.90 2.87
C HIS A 759 3.41 -1.86 2.99
N GLU A 760 3.00 -2.11 4.23
CA GLU A 760 1.80 -2.89 4.54
C GLU A 760 0.98 -2.13 5.60
N PRO A 761 -0.18 -1.55 5.24
CA PRO A 761 -0.90 -0.71 6.17
C PRO A 761 -1.55 -1.45 7.35
N ILE A 762 -1.81 -2.75 7.20
CA ILE A 762 -2.30 -3.63 8.26
C ILE A 762 -1.39 -4.86 8.25
N PRO A 763 -0.56 -5.07 9.28
CA PRO A 763 0.39 -6.17 9.30
C PRO A 763 -0.29 -7.55 9.11
N ARG A 764 0.11 -8.25 8.04
CA ARG A 764 -0.41 -9.56 7.63
C ARG A 764 0.72 -10.61 7.59
N ARG A 765 0.35 -11.88 7.72
CA ARG A 765 1.28 -13.00 7.50
C ARG A 765 1.59 -13.15 6.01
N GLY A 766 2.86 -13.28 5.65
CA GLY A 766 3.30 -13.38 4.25
C GLY A 766 4.48 -12.44 3.95
N PRO A 767 4.65 -12.00 2.69
CA PRO A 767 3.79 -12.28 1.55
C PRO A 767 3.92 -13.71 1.05
N PHE A 768 2.78 -14.37 0.87
CA PHE A 768 2.68 -15.57 0.03
C PHE A 768 2.68 -15.14 -1.43
N VAL A 769 3.21 -16.00 -2.29
CA VAL A 769 3.37 -15.71 -3.71
C VAL A 769 2.44 -16.61 -4.52
N ALA A 770 1.63 -16.00 -5.39
CA ALA A 770 0.92 -16.72 -6.44
C ALA A 770 1.58 -16.46 -7.80
N LEU A 771 1.56 -17.44 -8.69
CA LEU A 771 1.87 -17.26 -10.10
C LEU A 771 0.65 -17.64 -10.93
N MET A 772 0.26 -16.80 -11.88
CA MET A 772 -0.70 -17.14 -12.92
C MET A 772 0.03 -17.33 -14.23
N VAL A 773 -0.08 -18.54 -14.78
CA VAL A 773 0.35 -18.90 -16.13
C VAL A 773 -0.90 -18.98 -16.98
N GLY A 774 -1.00 -18.15 -18.02
CA GLY A 774 -2.18 -18.12 -18.87
C GLY A 774 -1.94 -17.64 -20.29
N SER A 775 -3.02 -17.28 -20.97
CA SER A 775 -2.96 -16.76 -22.34
C SER A 775 -3.44 -15.31 -22.43
N SER A 776 -3.62 -14.82 -23.65
CA SER A 776 -4.28 -13.54 -23.93
C SER A 776 -5.64 -13.40 -23.21
N LEU A 777 -6.35 -14.50 -22.95
CA LEU A 777 -7.65 -14.49 -22.27
C LEU A 777 -7.56 -14.05 -20.80
N SER A 778 -6.41 -14.27 -20.16
CA SER A 778 -6.17 -13.83 -18.77
C SER A 778 -5.38 -12.51 -18.69
N ALA A 779 -4.67 -12.13 -19.76
CA ALA A 779 -3.83 -10.94 -19.81
C ALA A 779 -4.59 -9.64 -20.08
N MET A 780 -5.66 -9.68 -20.87
CA MET A 780 -6.32 -8.46 -21.33
C MET A 780 -7.82 -8.58 -21.48
N SER A 781 -8.48 -7.43 -21.51
CA SER A 781 -9.86 -7.30 -21.95
C SER A 781 -9.95 -7.01 -23.45
N ASP A 782 -11.17 -7.07 -23.99
CA ASP A 782 -11.49 -6.73 -25.39
C ASP A 782 -11.15 -5.28 -25.80
N ARG A 783 -11.01 -4.36 -24.84
CA ARG A 783 -10.72 -2.94 -25.11
C ARG A 783 -9.46 -2.42 -24.46
N ILE A 784 -9.16 -2.89 -23.25
CA ILE A 784 -8.05 -2.43 -22.42
C ILE A 784 -7.03 -3.55 -22.31
N GLY A 785 -5.84 -3.31 -22.88
CA GLY A 785 -4.72 -4.23 -22.81
C GLY A 785 -4.36 -4.58 -21.37
N SER A 786 -4.08 -3.59 -20.52
CA SER A 786 -3.62 -3.86 -19.14
C SER A 786 -4.72 -4.25 -18.14
N TYR A 787 -5.96 -4.46 -18.60
CA TYR A 787 -7.04 -4.93 -17.74
C TYR A 787 -7.03 -6.46 -17.68
N SER A 788 -6.29 -6.99 -16.72
CA SER A 788 -5.98 -8.42 -16.61
C SER A 788 -6.87 -9.14 -15.60
N LEU A 789 -7.21 -10.41 -15.91
CA LEU A 789 -7.83 -11.35 -14.97
C LEU A 789 -6.90 -11.68 -13.80
N GLY A 790 -5.61 -11.89 -14.04
CA GLY A 790 -4.64 -12.18 -12.98
C GLY A 790 -4.54 -11.05 -11.96
N ARG A 791 -4.53 -9.81 -12.42
CA ARG A 791 -4.51 -8.63 -11.55
C ARG A 791 -5.82 -8.43 -10.79
N GLN A 792 -6.98 -8.65 -11.42
CA GLN A 792 -8.26 -8.64 -10.70
C GLN A 792 -8.36 -9.79 -9.68
N LEU A 793 -7.88 -10.98 -10.04
CA LEU A 793 -7.88 -12.14 -9.15
C LEU A 793 -7.02 -11.89 -7.91
N GLU A 794 -5.88 -11.22 -8.06
CA GLU A 794 -5.05 -10.79 -6.93
C GLU A 794 -5.85 -9.92 -5.94
N ILE A 795 -6.55 -8.89 -6.42
CA ILE A 795 -7.35 -8.00 -5.58
C ILE A 795 -8.44 -8.79 -4.84
N GLU A 796 -9.15 -9.66 -5.56
CA GLU A 796 -10.25 -10.45 -5.00
C GLU A 796 -9.76 -11.51 -3.99
N LEU A 797 -8.60 -12.12 -4.22
CA LEU A 797 -7.96 -13.06 -3.29
C LEU A 797 -7.37 -12.35 -2.08
N GLN A 798 -6.70 -11.21 -2.26
CA GLN A 798 -6.19 -10.39 -1.17
C GLN A 798 -7.35 -9.95 -0.26
N ALA A 799 -8.49 -9.56 -0.84
CA ALA A 799 -9.68 -9.21 -0.07
C ALA A 799 -10.29 -10.40 0.71
N GLN A 800 -10.17 -11.63 0.20
CA GLN A 800 -10.64 -12.82 0.92
C GLN A 800 -9.66 -13.24 2.03
N LEU A 801 -8.39 -13.43 1.67
CA LEU A 801 -7.34 -13.95 2.54
C LEU A 801 -6.91 -12.92 3.60
N GLY A 802 -6.82 -11.64 3.24
CA GLY A 802 -6.48 -10.57 4.17
C GLY A 802 -7.54 -10.40 5.25
N VAL A 803 -8.82 -10.40 4.86
CA VAL A 803 -9.93 -10.21 5.80
C VAL A 803 -10.18 -11.44 6.67
N ARG A 804 -10.12 -12.65 6.09
CA ARG A 804 -10.59 -13.87 6.76
C ARG A 804 -9.48 -14.67 7.41
N ASP A 805 -8.24 -14.51 6.95
CA ASP A 805 -7.09 -15.32 7.39
C ASP A 805 -5.90 -14.45 7.83
N ASN A 806 -5.99 -13.12 7.72
CA ASN A 806 -4.89 -12.18 7.95
C ASN A 806 -3.62 -12.51 7.12
N ILE A 807 -3.83 -12.94 5.87
CA ILE A 807 -2.78 -13.35 4.94
C ILE A 807 -2.59 -12.28 3.86
N ARG A 808 -1.33 -11.99 3.54
CA ARG A 808 -0.94 -11.22 2.36
C ARG A 808 -0.57 -12.17 1.22
N LEU A 809 -1.14 -11.93 0.04
CA LEU A 809 -0.85 -12.65 -1.19
C LEU A 809 -0.44 -11.64 -2.29
N ASP A 810 0.71 -11.86 -2.90
CA ASP A 810 1.16 -11.14 -4.09
C ASP A 810 1.15 -12.10 -5.29
N LEU A 811 0.47 -11.73 -6.38
CA LEU A 811 0.34 -12.57 -7.58
C LEU A 811 1.26 -12.05 -8.69
N PHE A 812 1.99 -12.93 -9.36
CA PHE A 812 2.74 -12.66 -10.59
C PHE A 812 2.00 -13.28 -11.77
N GLN A 813 2.13 -12.67 -12.95
CA GLN A 813 1.43 -13.16 -14.14
C GLN A 813 2.41 -13.32 -15.30
N ARG A 814 2.33 -14.47 -15.96
CA ARG A 814 3.07 -14.81 -17.18
C ARG A 814 2.06 -15.31 -18.21
N THR A 815 2.07 -14.68 -19.37
CA THR A 815 1.08 -14.98 -20.42
C THR A 815 1.68 -14.91 -21.80
N ALA A 816 1.17 -15.74 -22.70
CA ALA A 816 1.52 -15.69 -24.12
C ALA A 816 0.28 -15.83 -25.03
N SER A 817 0.44 -15.52 -26.31
CA SER A 817 -0.67 -15.50 -27.26
C SER A 817 -1.05 -16.93 -27.61
N ALA A 818 -2.30 -17.31 -27.32
CA ALA A 818 -2.82 -18.65 -27.62
C ALA A 818 -1.88 -19.80 -27.21
N ALA A 819 -1.27 -19.69 -26.03
CA ALA A 819 -0.20 -20.57 -25.54
C ALA A 819 -0.58 -22.06 -25.61
N ALA A 820 0.34 -22.91 -26.05
CA ALA A 820 0.17 -24.37 -25.99
C ALA A 820 0.42 -24.89 -24.55
N LEU A 821 -0.02 -26.11 -24.25
CA LEU A 821 0.15 -26.75 -22.94
C LEU A 821 1.64 -26.88 -22.54
N TYR A 822 2.50 -27.34 -23.46
CA TYR A 822 3.93 -27.47 -23.18
C TYR A 822 4.58 -26.11 -22.94
N TYR A 823 4.19 -25.10 -23.73
CA TYR A 823 4.73 -23.75 -23.63
C TYR A 823 4.31 -23.08 -22.32
N SER A 824 3.06 -23.28 -21.89
CA SER A 824 2.57 -22.80 -20.59
C SER A 824 3.34 -23.46 -19.43
N THR A 825 3.66 -24.74 -19.54
CA THR A 825 4.52 -25.42 -18.56
C THR A 825 5.93 -24.83 -18.54
N GLY A 826 6.48 -24.50 -19.72
CA GLY A 826 7.76 -23.81 -19.87
C GLY A 826 7.78 -22.43 -19.19
N MET A 827 6.72 -21.63 -19.32
CA MET A 827 6.65 -20.31 -18.66
C MET A 827 6.78 -20.38 -17.12
N PHE A 828 6.31 -21.47 -16.48
CA PHE A 828 6.50 -21.66 -15.04
C PHE A 828 7.96 -21.99 -14.72
N GLU A 829 8.58 -22.86 -15.51
CA GLU A 829 9.99 -23.22 -15.37
C GLU A 829 10.88 -22.00 -15.57
N GLU A 830 10.69 -21.25 -16.65
CA GLU A 830 11.40 -20.01 -16.96
C GLU A 830 11.27 -18.97 -15.84
N PHE A 831 10.08 -18.82 -15.24
CA PHE A 831 9.89 -17.92 -14.11
C PHE A 831 10.77 -18.31 -12.91
N LEU A 832 10.90 -19.62 -12.63
CA LEU A 832 11.74 -20.12 -11.55
C LEU A 832 13.24 -20.04 -11.89
N GLU A 833 13.62 -20.31 -13.14
CA GLU A 833 15.01 -20.27 -13.63
C GLU A 833 15.55 -18.83 -13.65
N ALA A 834 14.73 -17.87 -14.10
CA ALA A 834 15.00 -16.43 -14.05
C ALA A 834 15.13 -15.86 -12.61
N GLY A 835 15.04 -16.71 -11.59
CA GLY A 835 15.14 -16.34 -10.19
C GLY A 835 13.87 -15.72 -9.62
N GLY A 836 12.72 -15.85 -10.30
CA GLY A 836 11.44 -15.40 -9.77
C GLY A 836 11.10 -16.08 -8.43
N PRO A 837 10.33 -15.42 -7.57
CA PRO A 837 10.04 -15.95 -6.24
C PRO A 837 9.20 -17.24 -6.33
N PRO A 838 9.64 -18.36 -5.71
CA PRO A 838 8.90 -19.61 -5.68
C PRO A 838 7.44 -19.39 -5.25
N PRO A 839 6.47 -19.74 -6.11
CA PRO A 839 5.07 -19.53 -5.79
C PRO A 839 4.56 -20.57 -4.80
N ASP A 840 3.79 -20.13 -3.82
CA ASP A 840 2.98 -20.99 -2.97
C ASP A 840 1.77 -21.56 -3.72
N VAL A 841 1.21 -20.79 -4.66
CA VAL A 841 0.05 -21.16 -5.48
C VAL A 841 0.33 -20.89 -6.96
N LEU A 842 0.09 -21.88 -7.81
CA LEU A 842 0.14 -21.76 -9.27
C LEU A 842 -1.26 -21.86 -9.86
N PHE A 843 -1.75 -20.78 -10.45
CA PHE A 843 -2.93 -20.78 -11.31
C PHE A 843 -2.52 -21.08 -12.75
N PHE A 844 -3.07 -22.15 -13.34
CA PHE A 844 -2.73 -22.60 -14.68
C PHE A 844 -3.98 -22.58 -15.57
N GLU A 845 -3.98 -21.74 -16.61
CA GLU A 845 -5.10 -21.59 -17.52
C GLU A 845 -5.28 -22.84 -18.39
N LEU A 846 -6.52 -23.30 -18.50
CA LEU A 846 -6.97 -24.22 -19.53
C LEU A 846 -7.87 -23.46 -20.51
N HIS A 847 -7.60 -23.58 -21.81
CA HIS A 847 -8.41 -22.94 -22.85
C HIS A 847 -8.48 -23.79 -24.11
N ASP A 848 -9.41 -23.41 -24.99
CA ASP A 848 -9.77 -24.22 -26.16
C ASP A 848 -9.74 -23.43 -27.48
N PHE A 849 -8.86 -22.43 -27.53
CA PHE A 849 -8.72 -21.55 -28.69
C PHE A 849 -8.22 -22.32 -29.92
N ASN A 850 -9.12 -22.56 -30.89
CA ASN A 850 -8.84 -23.15 -32.21
C ASN A 850 -7.97 -24.43 -32.19
N HIS A 851 -8.10 -25.28 -31.17
CA HIS A 851 -7.26 -26.48 -30.98
C HIS A 851 -5.76 -26.24 -30.77
N ARG A 852 -5.33 -24.99 -30.59
CA ARG A 852 -3.90 -24.65 -30.46
C ARG A 852 -3.28 -25.08 -29.15
N PHE A 853 -4.11 -25.19 -28.11
CA PHE A 853 -3.65 -25.58 -26.78
C PHE A 853 -2.93 -26.93 -26.76
N PHE A 854 -3.28 -27.84 -27.67
CA PHE A 854 -2.67 -29.18 -27.78
C PHE A 854 -1.60 -29.31 -28.86
N ARG A 855 -1.20 -28.21 -29.51
CA ARG A 855 -0.08 -28.24 -30.45
C ARG A 855 1.18 -28.69 -29.70
N GLY A 856 1.88 -29.68 -30.23
CA GLY A 856 3.03 -30.29 -29.57
C GLY A 856 2.71 -31.37 -28.53
N THR A 857 1.44 -31.54 -28.17
CA THR A 857 0.97 -32.59 -27.24
C THR A 857 -0.24 -33.31 -27.83
N ASN A 858 -0.04 -33.94 -28.98
CA ASN A 858 -1.11 -34.51 -29.81
C ASN A 858 -1.72 -35.77 -29.18
N THR A 859 -0.93 -36.53 -28.43
CA THR A 859 -1.37 -37.76 -27.77
C THR A 859 -1.72 -37.53 -26.30
N GLN A 860 -2.59 -38.39 -25.76
CA GLN A 860 -2.92 -38.35 -24.33
C GLN A 860 -1.69 -38.60 -23.45
N SER A 861 -0.75 -39.44 -23.88
CA SER A 861 0.50 -39.71 -23.16
C SER A 861 1.38 -38.48 -23.05
N GLU A 862 1.57 -37.72 -24.14
CA GLU A 862 2.34 -36.47 -24.13
C GLU A 862 1.69 -35.42 -23.21
N ARG A 863 0.35 -35.36 -23.16
CA ARG A 863 -0.37 -34.49 -22.23
C ARG A 863 -0.14 -34.89 -20.77
N ILE A 864 -0.17 -36.18 -20.46
CA ILE A 864 0.12 -36.70 -19.11
C ILE A 864 1.59 -36.44 -18.73
N GLU A 865 2.51 -36.52 -19.69
CA GLU A 865 3.92 -36.17 -19.47
C GLU A 865 4.09 -34.70 -19.07
N GLN A 866 3.37 -33.77 -19.74
CA GLN A 866 3.38 -32.36 -19.32
C GLN A 866 2.81 -32.17 -17.92
N LEU A 867 1.73 -32.87 -17.55
CA LEU A 867 1.19 -32.85 -16.18
C LEU A 867 2.21 -33.37 -15.15
N GLY A 868 2.97 -34.42 -15.48
CA GLY A 868 4.04 -34.95 -14.62
C GLY A 868 5.23 -33.98 -14.50
N ARG A 869 5.57 -33.26 -15.56
CA ARG A 869 6.59 -32.20 -15.50
C ARG A 869 6.14 -31.07 -14.58
N LEU A 870 4.88 -30.64 -14.70
CA LEU A 870 4.29 -29.61 -13.86
C LEU A 870 4.27 -30.03 -12.37
N GLU A 871 3.90 -31.28 -12.08
CA GLU A 871 3.95 -31.87 -10.74
C GLU A 871 5.37 -31.81 -10.15
N ALA A 872 6.37 -32.24 -10.93
CA ALA A 872 7.76 -32.23 -10.47
C ALA A 872 8.29 -30.81 -10.17
N LEU A 873 7.91 -29.82 -10.99
CA LEU A 873 8.26 -28.42 -10.74
C LEU A 873 7.57 -27.88 -9.48
N ALA A 874 6.29 -28.19 -9.29
CA ALA A 874 5.53 -27.75 -8.13
C ALA A 874 6.02 -28.40 -6.82
N ASP A 875 6.34 -29.69 -6.85
CA ASP A 875 6.84 -30.44 -5.69
C ASP A 875 8.15 -29.89 -5.13
N ARG A 876 8.99 -29.29 -6.00
CA ARG A 876 10.27 -28.67 -5.60
C ARG A 876 10.11 -27.64 -4.48
N TYR A 877 9.03 -26.87 -4.50
CA TYR A 877 8.74 -25.83 -3.50
C TYR A 877 7.45 -26.12 -2.71
N GLY A 878 6.84 -27.28 -2.96
CA GLY A 878 5.53 -27.61 -2.43
C GLY A 878 4.49 -26.57 -2.84
N THR A 879 4.39 -26.26 -4.13
CA THR A 879 3.43 -25.32 -4.73
C THR A 879 2.07 -25.99 -4.92
N LEU A 880 0.98 -25.31 -4.55
CA LEU A 880 -0.38 -25.75 -4.86
C LEU A 880 -0.73 -25.40 -6.32
N VAL A 881 -0.93 -26.42 -7.17
CA VAL A 881 -1.34 -26.21 -8.57
C VAL A 881 -2.87 -26.24 -8.69
N ILE A 882 -3.42 -25.16 -9.22
CA ILE A 882 -4.84 -24.94 -9.48
C ILE A 882 -5.04 -24.69 -10.98
N PHE A 883 -5.63 -25.65 -11.68
CA PHE A 883 -6.11 -25.44 -13.04
C PHE A 883 -7.43 -24.68 -13.04
N TYR A 884 -7.63 -23.79 -14.02
CA TYR A 884 -8.93 -23.17 -14.25
C TYR A 884 -9.34 -23.23 -15.72
N ASP A 885 -10.56 -23.71 -15.99
CA ASP A 885 -11.12 -23.78 -17.34
C ASP A 885 -11.75 -22.45 -17.75
N ASN A 886 -11.08 -21.77 -18.68
CA ASN A 886 -11.48 -20.48 -19.24
C ASN A 886 -12.11 -20.59 -20.64
N SER A 887 -12.41 -21.82 -21.10
CA SER A 887 -12.87 -22.06 -22.47
C SER A 887 -14.20 -21.37 -22.82
N ALA A 888 -15.06 -21.07 -21.84
CA ALA A 888 -16.32 -20.39 -22.11
C ALA A 888 -16.16 -18.91 -22.47
N ILE A 889 -15.09 -18.24 -22.02
CA ILE A 889 -14.81 -16.83 -22.33
C ILE A 889 -14.50 -16.65 -23.83
N GLU A 890 -13.86 -17.64 -24.44
CA GLU A 890 -13.43 -17.63 -25.84
C GLU A 890 -14.61 -17.67 -26.83
N SER A 891 -15.76 -18.19 -26.41
CA SER A 891 -16.71 -18.72 -27.37
C SER A 891 -17.49 -17.66 -28.15
N ARG A 892 -17.41 -17.74 -29.48
CA ARG A 892 -18.13 -16.84 -30.39
C ARG A 892 -19.65 -17.10 -30.33
N ARG A 893 -20.42 -16.10 -29.85
CA ARG A 893 -21.90 -16.07 -29.80
C ARG A 893 -22.50 -16.97 -28.71
N ARG A 894 -23.79 -16.74 -28.41
CA ARG A 894 -24.55 -17.38 -27.30
C ARG A 894 -24.57 -18.91 -27.30
N ASP A 895 -24.27 -19.57 -28.43
CA ASP A 895 -24.25 -21.05 -28.56
C ASP A 895 -22.95 -21.70 -28.06
N GLY A 896 -21.95 -20.89 -27.70
CA GLY A 896 -20.62 -21.32 -27.31
C GLY A 896 -20.47 -21.87 -25.89
N LEU A 897 -21.48 -21.69 -25.03
CA LEU A 897 -21.41 -21.91 -23.58
C LEU A 897 -21.16 -23.37 -23.11
N ARG A 898 -20.91 -24.32 -24.03
CA ARG A 898 -20.60 -25.74 -23.72
C ARG A 898 -19.68 -26.46 -24.70
N ARG A 899 -19.08 -25.78 -25.69
CA ARG A 899 -18.22 -26.46 -26.67
C ARG A 899 -16.78 -26.58 -26.14
N THR A 900 -16.59 -27.40 -25.10
CA THR A 900 -15.26 -27.89 -24.71
C THR A 900 -14.90 -29.08 -25.60
N HIS A 901 -13.75 -29.02 -26.24
CA HIS A 901 -13.19 -30.08 -27.05
C HIS A 901 -12.92 -31.35 -26.22
N ARG A 902 -12.95 -32.50 -26.89
CA ARG A 902 -12.89 -33.81 -26.22
C ARG A 902 -11.54 -33.98 -25.51
N GLU A 903 -10.46 -33.57 -26.16
CA GLU A 903 -9.08 -33.64 -25.69
C GLU A 903 -8.90 -32.82 -24.40
N LEU A 904 -9.57 -31.67 -24.31
CA LEU A 904 -9.55 -30.85 -23.09
C LEU A 904 -10.35 -31.47 -21.95
N ARG A 905 -11.50 -32.09 -22.23
CA ARG A 905 -12.23 -32.88 -21.21
C ARG A 905 -11.41 -34.08 -20.72
N GLU A 906 -10.67 -34.73 -21.62
CA GLU A 906 -9.74 -35.81 -21.27
C GLU A 906 -8.61 -35.29 -20.37
N LEU A 907 -7.99 -34.15 -20.72
CA LEU A 907 -6.96 -33.51 -19.88
C LEU A 907 -7.50 -33.13 -18.49
N ILE A 908 -8.68 -32.51 -18.41
CA ILE A 908 -9.33 -32.17 -17.13
C ILE A 908 -9.55 -33.42 -16.28
N ALA A 909 -10.03 -34.51 -16.89
CA ALA A 909 -10.25 -35.77 -16.19
C ALA A 909 -8.94 -36.42 -15.73
N ASP A 910 -7.87 -36.30 -16.51
CA ASP A 910 -6.54 -36.80 -16.15
C ASP A 910 -5.91 -35.96 -15.03
N ALA A 911 -6.00 -34.63 -15.09
CA ALA A 911 -5.53 -33.73 -14.03
C ALA A 911 -6.24 -34.00 -12.69
N LYS A 912 -7.57 -34.14 -12.70
CA LYS A 912 -8.34 -34.54 -11.52
C LYS A 912 -7.92 -35.92 -10.99
N ARG A 913 -7.61 -36.87 -11.87
CA ARG A 913 -7.16 -38.22 -11.48
C ARG A 913 -5.78 -38.21 -10.83
N LEU A 914 -4.90 -37.32 -11.27
CA LEU A 914 -3.58 -37.09 -10.69
C LEU A 914 -3.63 -36.27 -9.39
N GLY A 915 -4.81 -35.81 -8.97
CA GLY A 915 -4.98 -35.11 -7.69
C GLY A 915 -4.87 -33.59 -7.77
N PHE A 916 -4.72 -33.02 -8.98
CA PHE A 916 -4.73 -31.57 -9.16
C PHE A 916 -6.11 -30.96 -8.84
N VAL A 917 -6.08 -29.74 -8.33
CA VAL A 917 -7.29 -28.92 -8.17
C VAL A 917 -7.65 -28.36 -9.54
N VAL A 918 -8.88 -28.62 -9.99
CA VAL A 918 -9.38 -28.11 -11.27
C VAL A 918 -10.69 -27.36 -11.04
N LEU A 919 -10.69 -26.07 -11.34
CA LEU A 919 -11.82 -25.16 -11.20
C LEU A 919 -12.48 -24.95 -12.56
N GLU A 920 -13.81 -25.08 -12.61
CA GLU A 920 -14.62 -24.91 -13.83
C GLU A 920 -15.56 -23.70 -13.63
N PRO A 921 -15.06 -22.44 -13.61
CA PRO A 921 -15.85 -21.25 -13.29
C PRO A 921 -16.99 -21.02 -14.28
N SER A 922 -16.83 -21.50 -15.51
CA SER A 922 -17.81 -21.42 -16.60
C SER A 922 -19.22 -21.89 -16.19
N ASP A 923 -19.32 -22.95 -15.37
CA ASP A 923 -20.61 -23.48 -14.91
C ASP A 923 -21.35 -22.51 -13.96
N TRP A 924 -20.60 -21.78 -13.13
CA TRP A 924 -21.16 -20.82 -12.18
C TRP A 924 -21.55 -19.52 -12.86
N LEU A 925 -20.70 -19.09 -13.80
CA LEU A 925 -20.94 -17.91 -14.62
C LEU A 925 -22.21 -18.08 -15.47
N LEU A 926 -22.53 -19.30 -15.94
CA LEU A 926 -23.68 -19.58 -16.82
C LEU A 926 -25.00 -18.94 -16.35
N ARG A 927 -25.25 -18.87 -15.04
CA ARG A 927 -26.46 -18.24 -14.50
C ARG A 927 -26.49 -16.73 -14.78
N GLU A 928 -25.41 -16.03 -14.49
CA GLU A 928 -25.26 -14.58 -14.71
C GLU A 928 -25.27 -14.26 -16.22
N LEU A 929 -24.75 -15.19 -17.03
CA LEU A 929 -24.72 -15.12 -18.49
C LEU A 929 -26.08 -15.28 -19.18
N LEU A 930 -27.07 -15.79 -18.47
CA LEU A 930 -28.45 -15.88 -18.96
C LEU A 930 -29.27 -14.63 -18.61
N SER A 931 -28.90 -13.90 -17.56
CA SER A 931 -29.60 -12.68 -17.11
C SER A 931 -29.02 -11.39 -17.68
N GLU A 932 -27.68 -11.30 -17.71
CA GLU A 932 -26.94 -10.19 -18.29
C GLU A 932 -26.47 -10.60 -19.68
N SER A 933 -26.63 -9.75 -20.70
CA SER A 933 -26.27 -10.11 -22.08
C SER A 933 -24.79 -10.55 -22.15
N PRO A 934 -24.47 -11.79 -22.57
CA PRO A 934 -23.25 -12.46 -22.13
C PRO A 934 -22.03 -12.02 -22.94
N TRP A 935 -20.90 -11.82 -22.25
CA TRP A 935 -19.54 -11.71 -22.80
C TRP A 935 -19.38 -10.79 -24.03
N GLY A 936 -19.82 -9.54 -23.86
CA GLY A 936 -19.34 -8.41 -24.67
C GLY A 936 -20.39 -7.33 -24.90
N SER A 937 -19.92 -6.09 -25.02
CA SER A 937 -20.15 -5.46 -26.32
C SER A 937 -19.70 -6.47 -27.37
N GLN A 938 -20.63 -7.18 -28.02
CA GLN A 938 -20.28 -7.99 -29.19
C GLN A 938 -19.32 -7.19 -30.05
N PRO A 939 -18.24 -7.80 -30.56
CA PRO A 939 -17.19 -7.04 -31.21
C PRO A 939 -17.85 -6.23 -32.33
N TRP A 940 -17.58 -4.92 -32.37
CA TRP A 940 -17.90 -4.10 -33.54
C TRP A 940 -17.05 -4.51 -34.77
N GLY A 941 -16.48 -5.72 -34.80
CA GLY A 941 -15.65 -6.28 -35.86
C GLY A 941 -15.61 -7.81 -35.85
N LYS A 942 -15.14 -8.41 -36.95
CA LYS A 942 -15.17 -9.85 -37.20
C LYS A 942 -14.08 -10.67 -36.46
N GLY A 943 -13.44 -10.15 -35.40
CA GLY A 943 -12.20 -10.73 -34.84
C GLY A 943 -11.95 -10.70 -33.31
N GLY A 944 -12.89 -10.25 -32.46
CA GLY A 944 -12.66 -10.19 -31.00
C GLY A 944 -12.92 -11.53 -30.28
N HIS A 945 -12.00 -11.97 -29.41
CA HIS A 945 -12.05 -13.21 -28.63
C HIS A 945 -11.83 -13.01 -27.11
N HIS A 946 -11.63 -11.78 -26.66
CA HIS A 946 -11.35 -11.44 -25.26
C HIS A 946 -12.61 -11.01 -24.51
N GLY A 947 -12.62 -11.19 -23.18
CA GLY A 947 -13.73 -10.77 -22.33
C GLY A 947 -13.75 -9.25 -22.11
N SER A 948 -14.92 -8.68 -21.83
CA SER A 948 -14.99 -7.28 -21.38
C SER A 948 -14.49 -7.11 -19.95
N ALA A 949 -14.14 -5.88 -19.55
CA ALA A 949 -13.68 -5.58 -18.18
C ALA A 949 -14.63 -6.11 -17.09
N TRP A 950 -15.95 -5.91 -17.25
CA TRP A 950 -16.95 -6.46 -16.32
C TRP A 950 -16.92 -7.99 -16.25
N ALA A 951 -16.68 -8.65 -17.38
CA ALA A 951 -16.66 -10.10 -17.43
C ALA A 951 -15.38 -10.66 -16.79
N ILE A 952 -14.26 -9.94 -16.92
CA ILE A 952 -13.04 -10.21 -16.16
C ILE A 952 -13.28 -10.08 -14.65
N ASP A 953 -13.95 -9.01 -14.19
CA ASP A 953 -14.27 -8.81 -12.77
C ASP A 953 -15.11 -9.97 -12.22
N LEU A 954 -16.13 -10.40 -12.98
CA LEU A 954 -17.01 -11.49 -12.57
C LEU A 954 -16.25 -12.83 -12.51
N THR A 955 -15.37 -13.10 -13.48
CA THR A 955 -14.53 -14.31 -13.47
C THR A 955 -13.53 -14.27 -12.32
N ALA A 956 -12.89 -13.14 -12.05
CA ALA A 956 -11.97 -12.98 -10.92
C ALA A 956 -12.66 -13.28 -9.58
N ARG A 957 -13.84 -12.70 -9.36
CA ARG A 957 -14.66 -12.96 -8.16
C ARG A 957 -15.04 -14.43 -8.02
N THR A 958 -15.44 -15.06 -9.13
CA THR A 958 -15.84 -16.47 -9.15
C THR A 958 -14.65 -17.38 -8.85
N LEU A 959 -13.52 -17.15 -9.51
CA LEU A 959 -12.28 -17.89 -9.27
C LEU A 959 -11.76 -17.71 -7.84
N ALA A 960 -11.76 -16.48 -7.32
CA ALA A 960 -11.37 -16.22 -5.93
C ALA A 960 -12.28 -16.96 -4.95
N ALA A 961 -13.60 -16.94 -5.15
CA ALA A 961 -14.54 -17.66 -4.29
C ALA A 961 -14.36 -19.19 -4.33
N MET A 962 -14.04 -19.76 -5.51
CA MET A 962 -13.81 -21.20 -5.68
C MET A 962 -12.45 -21.66 -5.13
N SER A 963 -11.40 -20.86 -5.34
CA SER A 963 -10.03 -21.20 -4.94
C SER A 963 -9.74 -20.91 -3.46
N TYR A 964 -10.39 -19.89 -2.88
CA TYR A 964 -10.15 -19.46 -1.50
C TYR A 964 -10.14 -20.59 -0.47
N PRO A 965 -11.14 -21.50 -0.39
CA PRO A 965 -11.17 -22.52 0.66
C PRO A 965 -9.97 -23.47 0.58
N VAL A 966 -9.53 -23.78 -0.65
CA VAL A 966 -8.38 -24.66 -0.89
C VAL A 966 -7.08 -23.94 -0.53
N ILE A 967 -6.95 -22.67 -0.91
CA ILE A 967 -5.76 -21.86 -0.61
C ILE A 967 -5.64 -21.59 0.90
N SER A 968 -6.72 -21.18 1.57
CA SER A 968 -6.72 -20.92 3.02
C SER A 968 -6.30 -22.16 3.80
N GLU A 969 -6.88 -23.33 3.49
CA GLU A 969 -6.49 -24.60 4.11
C GLU A 969 -5.02 -24.93 3.85
N PHE A 970 -4.58 -24.79 2.60
CA PHE A 970 -3.21 -25.08 2.20
C PHE A 970 -2.19 -24.21 2.92
N LEU A 971 -2.48 -22.92 3.13
CA LEU A 971 -1.55 -21.95 3.71
C LEU A 971 -1.57 -21.89 5.24
N ARG A 972 -2.55 -22.49 5.94
CA ARG A 972 -2.84 -22.25 7.38
C ARG A 972 -1.61 -22.34 8.29
N GLU A 973 -0.72 -23.29 8.05
CA GLU A 973 0.46 -23.56 8.90
C GLU A 973 1.78 -23.60 8.09
N ARG A 974 1.77 -23.03 6.88
CA ARG A 974 2.96 -22.99 6.02
C ARG A 974 3.69 -21.66 6.14
N GLU A 975 5.01 -21.72 6.08
CA GLU A 975 5.83 -20.55 5.78
C GLU A 975 5.78 -20.26 4.28
N PRO A 976 5.85 -18.98 3.85
CA PRO A 976 5.88 -18.64 2.44
C PRO A 976 7.04 -19.34 1.70
N ALA A 977 6.74 -19.97 0.56
CA ALA A 977 7.71 -20.70 -0.25
C ALA A 977 8.89 -19.81 -0.67
N ARG A 978 8.66 -18.51 -0.86
CA ARG A 978 9.68 -17.51 -1.17
C ARG A 978 10.84 -17.41 -0.16
N LEU A 979 10.64 -17.88 1.08
CA LEU A 979 11.72 -17.93 2.08
C LEU A 979 12.77 -19.01 1.78
N SER A 980 12.48 -19.92 0.84
CA SER A 980 13.43 -20.94 0.37
C SER A 980 14.28 -20.49 -0.82
N GLU A 981 14.15 -19.23 -1.24
CA GLU A 981 14.95 -18.63 -2.31
C GLU A 981 16.45 -18.62 -1.99
N ARG A 982 17.28 -18.53 -3.05
CA ARG A 982 18.70 -18.20 -2.90
C ARG A 982 18.84 -16.83 -2.25
N ASP A 983 19.92 -16.65 -1.48
CA ASP A 983 20.23 -15.39 -0.82
C ASP A 983 20.18 -14.22 -1.83
N PRO A 984 19.31 -13.22 -1.62
CA PRO A 984 19.23 -12.03 -2.46
C PRO A 984 20.56 -11.28 -2.63
N ALA A 985 21.49 -11.38 -1.66
CA ALA A 985 22.82 -10.75 -1.75
C ALA A 985 23.72 -11.42 -2.80
N SER A 986 23.51 -12.71 -3.09
CA SER A 986 24.30 -13.45 -4.09
C SER A 986 24.07 -12.99 -5.54
N PHE A 987 23.06 -12.16 -5.77
CA PHE A 987 22.78 -11.57 -7.08
C PHE A 987 23.66 -10.34 -7.36
N ASP A 988 24.15 -9.65 -6.33
CA ASP A 988 25.04 -8.50 -6.47
C ASP A 988 26.53 -8.94 -6.59
N ASP A 989 26.84 -10.21 -6.30
CA ASP A 989 28.18 -10.81 -6.39
C ASP A 989 28.64 -11.10 -7.84
N GLY A 990 27.75 -10.90 -8.82
CA GLY A 990 28.07 -10.99 -10.24
C GLY A 990 28.81 -9.74 -10.71
N HIS A 991 30.16 -9.75 -10.61
CA HIS A 991 30.99 -8.81 -11.37
C HIS A 991 30.44 -8.65 -12.78
N PRO A 992 30.19 -7.43 -13.29
CA PRO A 992 29.86 -7.27 -14.69
C PRO A 992 31.07 -7.77 -15.48
N GLY A 993 30.91 -8.94 -16.12
CA GLY A 993 31.80 -9.33 -17.20
C GLY A 993 31.86 -8.18 -18.22
N GLU A 994 32.98 -8.08 -18.93
CA GLU A 994 33.07 -7.09 -20.01
C GLU A 994 31.98 -7.38 -21.05
N ARG A 995 31.23 -6.33 -21.41
CA ARG A 995 30.05 -6.40 -22.28
C ARG A 995 30.46 -6.90 -23.67
N LEU A 996 29.62 -7.72 -24.30
CA LEU A 996 29.81 -8.18 -25.67
C LEU A 996 29.82 -7.03 -26.68
N LEU A 997 29.05 -5.97 -26.42
CA LEU A 997 29.04 -4.76 -27.26
C LEU A 997 30.45 -4.16 -27.44
N ALA A 998 31.32 -4.27 -26.42
CA ALA A 998 32.70 -3.77 -26.52
C ALA A 998 33.51 -4.45 -27.64
N ALA A 999 33.16 -5.70 -28.02
CA ALA A 999 33.79 -6.41 -29.14
C ALA A 999 33.40 -5.80 -30.50
N PHE A 1000 32.17 -5.28 -30.63
CA PHE A 1000 31.75 -4.51 -31.81
C PHE A 1000 32.36 -3.12 -31.81
N GLU A 1001 32.41 -2.43 -30.67
CA GLU A 1001 33.06 -1.11 -30.57
C GLU A 1001 34.55 -1.15 -30.98
N SER A 1002 35.27 -2.23 -30.65
CA SER A 1002 36.68 -2.40 -31.04
C SER A 1002 36.88 -2.73 -32.53
N THR A 1003 35.82 -3.20 -33.22
CA THR A 1003 35.82 -3.58 -34.65
C THR A 1003 34.94 -2.69 -35.53
N ALA A 1004 34.25 -1.70 -34.97
CA ALA A 1004 33.20 -0.89 -35.62
C ALA A 1004 33.68 -0.09 -36.84
N GLU A 1005 34.95 0.30 -36.91
CA GLU A 1005 35.51 0.99 -38.09
C GLU A 1005 35.72 0.05 -39.30
N GLN A 1006 35.55 -1.27 -39.12
CA GLN A 1006 35.88 -2.30 -40.11
C GLN A 1006 34.67 -3.10 -40.61
N ILE A 1007 33.51 -2.97 -39.96
CA ILE A 1007 32.25 -3.60 -40.38
C ILE A 1007 31.38 -2.51 -41.00
N ASP A 1008 31.08 -2.60 -42.30
CA ASP A 1008 30.17 -1.70 -43.00
C ASP A 1008 28.70 -2.08 -42.69
N PRO A 1009 27.93 -1.26 -41.95
CA PRO A 1009 26.55 -1.59 -41.61
C PRO A 1009 25.64 -1.71 -42.84
N ASP A 1010 25.93 -0.97 -43.92
CA ASP A 1010 25.16 -1.03 -45.17
C ASP A 1010 25.40 -2.36 -45.93
N ALA A 1011 26.45 -3.10 -45.57
CA ALA A 1011 26.75 -4.42 -46.12
C ALA A 1011 26.16 -5.58 -45.28
N LEU A 1012 25.57 -5.29 -44.12
CA LEU A 1012 24.88 -6.29 -43.30
C LEU A 1012 23.47 -6.56 -43.84
N LEU A 1013 22.97 -7.77 -43.58
CA LEU A 1013 21.64 -8.17 -44.01
C LEU A 1013 20.59 -7.56 -43.07
N GLY A 1014 19.51 -7.01 -43.63
CA GLY A 1014 18.37 -6.57 -42.84
C GLY A 1014 17.72 -7.76 -42.12
N VAL A 1015 17.78 -7.77 -40.79
CA VAL A 1015 17.20 -8.83 -39.96
C VAL A 1015 15.83 -8.38 -39.47
N SER A 1016 14.77 -9.01 -39.97
CA SER A 1016 13.43 -8.78 -39.44
C SER A 1016 13.24 -9.54 -38.12
N SER A 1017 12.77 -8.84 -37.09
CA SER A 1017 12.44 -9.42 -35.78
C SER A 1017 11.40 -10.54 -35.85
N ALA A 1018 10.60 -10.60 -36.92
CA ALA A 1018 9.62 -11.66 -37.15
C ALA A 1018 10.27 -13.04 -37.36
N TYR A 1019 11.54 -13.10 -37.76
CA TYR A 1019 12.30 -14.33 -37.99
C TYR A 1019 13.34 -14.58 -36.90
N MET A 1020 13.21 -13.94 -35.74
CA MET A 1020 14.21 -14.03 -34.69
C MET A 1020 13.52 -14.17 -33.32
N GLN A 1021 13.86 -15.23 -32.60
CA GLN A 1021 13.44 -15.44 -31.21
C GLN A 1021 14.66 -15.29 -30.30
N ARG A 1022 14.47 -14.67 -29.14
CA ARG A 1022 15.57 -14.40 -28.21
C ARG A 1022 15.15 -14.72 -26.80
N ALA A 1023 16.09 -15.23 -26.02
CA ALA A 1023 15.94 -15.36 -24.58
C ALA A 1023 17.11 -14.66 -23.91
N TYR A 1024 16.82 -13.83 -22.90
CA TYR A 1024 17.83 -13.15 -22.12
C TYR A 1024 17.78 -13.63 -20.68
N GLU A 1025 18.87 -14.22 -20.20
CA GLU A 1025 18.95 -14.74 -18.84
C GLU A 1025 20.36 -14.52 -18.28
N ALA A 1026 20.45 -13.92 -17.09
CA ALA A 1026 21.72 -13.73 -16.38
C ALA A 1026 22.84 -13.09 -17.23
N ARG A 1027 22.53 -12.05 -18.01
CA ARG A 1027 23.45 -11.41 -18.96
C ARG A 1027 23.88 -12.28 -20.15
N GLN A 1028 23.18 -13.37 -20.41
CA GLN A 1028 23.38 -14.21 -21.59
C GLN A 1028 22.23 -14.02 -22.58
N VAL A 1029 22.56 -13.74 -23.84
CA VAL A 1029 21.57 -13.63 -24.92
C VAL A 1029 21.59 -14.92 -25.74
N LYS A 1030 20.50 -15.67 -25.76
CA LYS A 1030 20.30 -16.76 -26.72
C LYS A 1030 19.48 -16.22 -27.89
N ILE A 1031 19.95 -16.42 -29.10
CA ILE A 1031 19.35 -15.92 -30.34
C ILE A 1031 19.09 -17.10 -31.25
N TYR A 1032 17.83 -17.28 -31.63
CA TYR A 1032 17.37 -18.26 -32.58
C TYR A 1032 16.89 -17.52 -33.83
N VAL A 1033 17.45 -17.85 -34.98
CA VAL A 1033 17.17 -17.14 -36.24
C VAL A 1033 16.52 -18.11 -37.21
N ASP A 1034 15.31 -17.81 -37.62
CA ASP A 1034 14.61 -18.50 -38.69
C ASP A 1034 15.16 -18.08 -40.06
N LEU A 1035 15.83 -19.03 -40.69
CA LEU A 1035 16.42 -18.85 -41.99
C LEU A 1035 15.38 -18.74 -43.13
N GLY A 1036 14.10 -19.01 -42.86
CA GLY A 1036 12.98 -18.69 -43.76
C GLY A 1036 12.87 -17.21 -44.11
N GLY A 1037 13.44 -16.30 -43.29
CA GLY A 1037 13.58 -14.88 -43.60
C GLY A 1037 14.70 -14.55 -44.61
N PHE A 1038 15.53 -15.54 -44.98
CA PHE A 1038 16.71 -15.38 -45.82
C PHE A 1038 16.72 -16.40 -46.97
N GLU A 1039 15.63 -16.48 -47.74
CA GLU A 1039 15.45 -17.47 -48.82
C GLU A 1039 16.44 -17.34 -49.98
N GLU A 1040 17.05 -16.16 -50.17
CA GLU A 1040 17.95 -15.87 -51.29
C GLU A 1040 19.40 -16.38 -51.08
N LEU A 1041 19.74 -16.91 -49.89
CA LEU A 1041 21.09 -17.35 -49.53
C LEU A 1041 21.31 -18.86 -49.77
N GLY A 1042 22.48 -19.22 -50.29
CA GLY A 1042 22.85 -20.61 -50.64
C GLY A 1042 23.24 -21.51 -49.46
N ARG A 1043 23.16 -21.01 -48.22
CA ARG A 1043 23.53 -21.70 -46.96
C ARG A 1043 24.99 -22.18 -46.89
N SER A 1044 25.89 -21.53 -47.62
CA SER A 1044 27.32 -21.75 -47.41
C SER A 1044 27.76 -21.23 -46.04
N GLN A 1045 28.89 -21.73 -45.53
CA GLN A 1045 29.39 -21.32 -44.21
C GLN A 1045 29.62 -19.80 -44.12
N ALA A 1046 30.14 -19.17 -45.18
CA ALA A 1046 30.36 -17.73 -45.22
C ALA A 1046 29.04 -16.94 -45.18
N GLU A 1047 28.00 -17.39 -45.90
CA GLU A 1047 26.67 -16.75 -45.88
C GLU A 1047 26.00 -16.90 -44.50
N LEU A 1048 26.14 -18.05 -43.84
CA LEU A 1048 25.62 -18.29 -42.49
C LEU A 1048 26.34 -17.42 -41.45
N GLU A 1049 27.66 -17.23 -41.59
CA GLU A 1049 28.43 -16.32 -40.74
C GLU A 1049 28.05 -14.85 -40.98
N THR A 1050 27.75 -14.43 -42.22
CA THR A 1050 27.16 -13.10 -42.50
C THR A 1050 25.80 -12.91 -41.84
N VAL A 1051 24.91 -13.92 -41.87
CA VAL A 1051 23.63 -13.88 -41.15
C VAL A 1051 23.89 -13.77 -39.64
N ALA A 1052 24.79 -14.58 -39.08
CA ALA A 1052 25.12 -14.54 -37.67
C ALA A 1052 25.69 -13.19 -37.23
N VAL A 1053 26.59 -12.57 -38.00
CA VAL A 1053 27.14 -11.23 -37.72
C VAL A 1053 26.05 -10.16 -37.85
N SER A 1054 25.19 -10.23 -38.88
CA SER A 1054 24.09 -9.27 -39.06
C SER A 1054 23.10 -9.34 -37.89
N VAL A 1055 22.82 -10.56 -37.41
CA VAL A 1055 21.95 -10.81 -36.25
C VAL A 1055 22.62 -10.36 -34.95
N LEU A 1056 23.90 -10.69 -34.75
CA LEU A 1056 24.64 -10.23 -33.57
C LEU A 1056 24.74 -8.71 -33.55
N TYR A 1057 24.93 -8.06 -34.69
CA TYR A 1057 24.92 -6.62 -34.80
C TYR A 1057 23.53 -6.07 -34.44
N ALA A 1058 22.47 -6.59 -35.05
CA ALA A 1058 21.10 -6.18 -34.75
C ALA A 1058 20.71 -6.37 -33.27
N VAL A 1059 21.17 -7.45 -32.63
CA VAL A 1059 20.79 -7.77 -31.23
C VAL A 1059 21.73 -7.14 -30.20
N LEU A 1060 23.02 -7.00 -30.51
CA LEU A 1060 24.01 -6.49 -29.56
C LEU A 1060 24.23 -4.98 -29.69
N VAL A 1061 24.05 -4.41 -30.89
CA VAL A 1061 24.31 -3.00 -31.21
C VAL A 1061 23.01 -2.21 -31.38
N ASP A 1062 22.05 -2.73 -32.14
CA ASP A 1062 20.80 -1.98 -32.44
C ASP A 1062 19.72 -2.17 -31.37
N GLU A 1063 19.90 -3.10 -30.43
CA GLU A 1063 18.92 -3.41 -29.39
C GLU A 1063 19.43 -3.22 -27.96
N VAL A 1064 18.53 -2.65 -27.16
CA VAL A 1064 18.62 -2.42 -25.70
C VAL A 1064 19.23 -3.58 -24.90
N TYR A 1065 18.83 -4.81 -25.19
CA TYR A 1065 19.24 -5.99 -24.41
C TYR A 1065 20.69 -6.40 -24.66
N GLY A 1066 21.22 -5.99 -25.81
CA GLY A 1066 22.58 -6.21 -26.26
C GLY A 1066 23.65 -5.53 -25.43
N GLU A 1067 23.36 -4.32 -24.94
CA GLU A 1067 24.30 -3.50 -24.18
C GLU A 1067 24.73 -4.15 -22.85
N LEU A 1068 23.91 -5.07 -22.32
CA LEU A 1068 24.11 -5.71 -21.02
C LEU A 1068 24.59 -7.16 -21.13
N ALA A 1069 24.71 -7.69 -22.34
CA ALA A 1069 25.09 -9.07 -22.56
C ALA A 1069 26.58 -9.27 -22.28
N THR A 1070 26.93 -10.29 -21.49
CA THR A 1070 28.29 -10.79 -21.29
C THR A 1070 28.57 -12.05 -22.09
N ASP A 1071 27.52 -12.78 -22.46
CA ASP A 1071 27.59 -13.98 -23.29
C ASP A 1071 26.45 -13.97 -24.33
N ALA A 1072 26.68 -14.58 -25.48
CA ALA A 1072 25.68 -14.75 -26.52
C ALA A 1072 25.78 -16.13 -27.14
N SER A 1073 24.66 -16.71 -27.54
CA SER A 1073 24.62 -17.88 -28.42
C SER A 1073 23.70 -17.60 -29.57
N VAL A 1074 24.17 -17.82 -30.79
CA VAL A 1074 23.36 -17.68 -32.00
C VAL A 1074 23.17 -19.05 -32.61
N GLU A 1075 21.93 -19.36 -32.93
CA GLU A 1075 21.53 -20.59 -33.59
C GLU A 1075 20.65 -20.27 -34.79
N LEU A 1076 21.12 -20.65 -35.99
CA LEU A 1076 20.38 -20.46 -37.24
C LEU A 1076 19.59 -21.74 -37.52
N LEU A 1077 18.28 -21.59 -37.65
CA LEU A 1077 17.29 -22.65 -37.70
C LEU A 1077 16.55 -22.64 -39.03
N GLU A 1078 16.25 -23.81 -39.57
CA GLU A 1078 15.27 -23.98 -40.64
C GLU A 1078 14.01 -24.68 -40.11
N PHE A 1079 12.85 -24.07 -40.33
CA PHE A 1079 11.57 -24.61 -39.88
C PHE A 1079 10.83 -25.29 -41.02
N SER A 1080 10.38 -26.52 -40.76
CA SER A 1080 9.49 -27.23 -41.69
C SER A 1080 8.01 -26.89 -41.49
N ASN A 1081 7.65 -26.08 -40.48
CA ASN A 1081 6.29 -25.67 -40.17
C ASN A 1081 6.21 -24.31 -39.45
N TYR A 1082 5.14 -23.54 -39.70
CA TYR A 1082 4.91 -22.19 -39.15
C TYR A 1082 3.53 -22.09 -38.48
N ASP A 1083 3.33 -21.12 -37.58
CA ASP A 1083 2.03 -20.84 -36.92
C ASP A 1083 1.17 -19.80 -37.69
N GLU A 1084 -0.01 -19.40 -37.15
CA GLU A 1084 -0.86 -18.41 -37.88
C GLU A 1084 -0.33 -16.98 -37.85
N TYR A 1085 0.66 -16.72 -37.00
CA TYR A 1085 1.31 -15.43 -36.87
C TYR A 1085 2.62 -15.39 -37.66
N GLY A 1086 2.98 -16.48 -38.34
CA GLY A 1086 4.18 -16.59 -39.16
C GLY A 1086 5.44 -16.97 -38.39
N ALA A 1087 5.32 -17.41 -37.13
CA ALA A 1087 6.46 -17.86 -36.33
C ALA A 1087 6.76 -19.35 -36.57
N GLY A 1088 8.05 -19.70 -36.70
CA GLY A 1088 8.52 -21.08 -36.82
C GLY A 1088 8.16 -21.95 -35.61
N VAL A 1089 7.65 -23.15 -35.84
CA VAL A 1089 7.29 -24.10 -34.77
C VAL A 1089 8.55 -24.81 -34.27
N LEU A 1090 8.96 -24.61 -33.02
CA LEU A 1090 10.20 -25.15 -32.43
C LEU A 1090 10.45 -26.65 -32.70
N GLU A 1091 9.41 -27.48 -32.65
CA GLU A 1091 9.49 -28.93 -32.93
C GLU A 1091 9.88 -29.27 -34.38
N SER A 1092 9.74 -28.30 -35.28
CA SER A 1092 10.07 -28.41 -36.70
C SER A 1092 11.39 -27.76 -37.06
N ALA A 1093 12.10 -27.22 -36.05
CA ALA A 1093 13.35 -26.50 -36.19
C ALA A 1093 14.53 -27.47 -36.41
N ASN A 1094 15.33 -27.20 -37.42
CA ASN A 1094 16.59 -27.88 -37.67
C ASN A 1094 17.74 -26.86 -37.60
N SER A 1095 18.66 -27.06 -36.66
CA SER A 1095 19.83 -26.20 -36.49
C SER A 1095 20.85 -26.47 -37.60
N VAL A 1096 21.18 -25.43 -38.37
CA VAL A 1096 22.17 -25.52 -39.45
C VAL A 1096 23.49 -24.83 -39.10
N TRP A 1097 23.47 -23.95 -38.10
CA TRP A 1097 24.65 -23.26 -37.59
C TRP A 1097 24.40 -22.86 -36.14
N SER A 1098 25.39 -23.06 -35.27
CA SER A 1098 25.30 -22.66 -33.86
C SER A 1098 26.67 -22.27 -33.34
N ARG A 1099 26.75 -21.16 -32.60
CA ARG A 1099 27.97 -20.71 -31.93
C ARG A 1099 27.66 -19.89 -30.69
N SER A 1100 28.49 -20.06 -29.66
CA SER A 1100 28.46 -19.25 -28.45
C SER A 1100 29.68 -18.34 -28.39
N PHE A 1101 29.49 -17.21 -27.72
CA PHE A 1101 30.41 -16.09 -27.67
C PHE A 1101 30.48 -15.53 -26.24
N ASP A 1102 31.69 -15.41 -25.73
CA ASP A 1102 32.10 -14.40 -24.76
C ASP A 1102 32.73 -13.21 -25.50
N ARG A 1103 33.16 -12.16 -24.79
CA ARG A 1103 33.74 -10.96 -25.41
C ARG A 1103 34.92 -11.28 -26.33
N ASP A 1104 35.87 -12.07 -25.86
CA ASP A 1104 37.11 -12.36 -26.59
C ASP A 1104 36.86 -13.23 -27.83
N SER A 1105 35.99 -14.24 -27.71
CA SER A 1105 35.63 -15.10 -28.83
C SER A 1105 34.72 -14.39 -29.85
N LEU A 1106 33.90 -13.43 -29.42
CA LEU A 1106 33.16 -12.55 -30.32
C LEU A 1106 34.12 -11.63 -31.09
N GLU A 1107 35.02 -10.95 -30.38
CA GLU A 1107 36.01 -10.04 -30.99
C GLU A 1107 36.86 -10.78 -32.04
N GLN A 1108 37.34 -11.98 -31.72
CA GLN A 1108 38.06 -12.81 -32.68
C GLN A 1108 37.18 -13.22 -33.87
N PHE A 1109 35.93 -13.59 -33.64
CA PHE A 1109 35.00 -13.96 -34.70
C PHE A 1109 34.71 -12.79 -35.66
N LEU A 1110 34.54 -11.58 -35.13
CA LEU A 1110 34.35 -10.37 -35.93
C LEU A 1110 35.60 -10.02 -36.74
N GLN A 1111 36.80 -10.14 -36.15
CA GLN A 1111 38.06 -9.96 -36.87
C GLN A 1111 38.24 -10.98 -38.00
N ASP A 1112 37.90 -12.25 -37.76
CA ASP A 1112 37.95 -13.31 -38.77
C ASP A 1112 36.95 -13.03 -39.92
N TYR A 1113 35.74 -12.57 -39.58
CA TYR A 1113 34.71 -12.16 -40.54
C TYR A 1113 35.17 -10.99 -41.42
N VAL A 1114 35.77 -9.96 -40.81
CA VAL A 1114 36.34 -8.81 -41.53
C VAL A 1114 37.49 -9.27 -42.43
N ALA A 1115 38.38 -10.14 -41.95
CA ALA A 1115 39.50 -10.64 -42.76
C ALA A 1115 39.02 -11.47 -43.98
N ALA A 1116 37.94 -12.24 -43.82
CA ALA A 1116 37.35 -13.04 -44.89
C ALA A 1116 36.62 -12.19 -45.94
N ASN A 1117 35.97 -11.10 -45.53
CA ASN A 1117 35.16 -10.24 -46.42
C ASN A 1117 35.88 -8.97 -46.89
N GLY A 1118 36.96 -8.56 -46.23
CA GLY A 1118 37.77 -7.37 -46.54
C GLY A 1118 38.85 -7.59 -47.60
N ALA A 1119 39.04 -8.81 -48.12
CA ALA A 1119 40.03 -9.12 -49.16
C ALA A 1119 39.57 -8.78 -50.60
N GLY A 1120 38.50 -7.98 -50.76
CA GLY A 1120 37.81 -7.76 -52.03
C GLY A 1120 37.46 -6.31 -52.37
N GLY A 1121 38.26 -5.33 -51.96
CA GLY A 1121 38.05 -3.92 -52.30
C GLY A 1121 39.35 -3.13 -52.40
N ASP A 1122 39.96 -3.14 -53.59
CA ASP A 1122 40.95 -2.17 -54.08
C ASP A 1122 40.47 -1.66 -55.45
#